data_AF-A0A7X8Z7T6-F1
#
_entry.id   AF-A0A7X8Z7T6-F1
#
_cell.length_a   1.000
_cell.length_b   1.000
_cell.length_c   1.000
_cell.angle_alpha   90.00
_cell.angle_beta   90.00
_cell.angle_gamma   90.00
#
_symmetry.space_group_name_H-M   'P 1'
#
loop_
_entity.id
_entity.type
_entity.pdbx_description
1 polymer ?
#
loop_
_entity_poly.entity_id
_entity_poly.type
_entity_poly.pdbx_seq_one_letter_code
_entity_poly.pdbx_strand_id
1 'polypeptide(L)'
;MKKINMFLAVLALATFASCQKLEMKPEEGKQETAETVKVPMTFSASFEDNVQTKVSIGSIDIDNKTLSLSWKKGDRIAVYDGISPTPNLFTADTDGAKVSFSGTVSGGATQFIAVYPYELSVSMSDFATGAAEAFIPHEQTAVSGSMDPSAFAMVGSATTEAPQFRFRFFGSLLSFSVDFDDVIAVMFSGSRPMSGHFTYNNPVGATGPTSISTINEKSHKDVIIKASDGTALQKGETYYVYVRNTGSSSHSPFEAKLITSDARVAARIGSNPLQLARKTLHPLGEFSNTNVIFGYDRYTVYQAGLDVSIAGVSYNKNNDGAPEATLLANEGLFKTGMNGLIFIEASASVTNTSETTIAGDVVLASNDPAHPATYAYTLGKSLLLKSGSLTMDNLIVDMSVATTSGQFMSKKDNDSNLDSLVLNQCDFKNVSRYIYSPNSSFLQKGVEKIKINGCRIATPAAVQLFLVNSKATTLAGYHDFIFTNNVVYGTGETAVQTQLFSTSATGITDTSFPQTVRMDNNLFYNIASAGYYRIYDIASANINNNIFWAADNTNIGSNVKILRLNKPTSENPADFTGASSHNYCYGTLAEGKKWTISDLKDRGPLSDVTTLDTDPIVSFNQITGEFTLAEDYKTYGPQEQPM
;
A
#
# COMPACT_ATOMS: atom_id res chain seq x y z
N MET A 1 23.10 -52.30 32.99
CA MET A 1 23.57 -53.44 32.16
C MET A 1 25.03 -53.17 31.74
N LYS A 2 25.72 -54.16 31.10
CA LYS A 2 27.04 -54.10 30.40
C LYS A 2 27.64 -52.70 30.12
N LYS A 3 28.94 -52.39 30.24
CA LYS A 3 30.19 -53.12 30.63
C LYS A 3 31.28 -52.06 31.01
N ILE A 4 32.06 -52.20 32.08
CA ILE A 4 33.45 -52.72 32.17
C ILE A 4 34.55 -51.87 31.48
N ASN A 5 35.43 -51.25 32.30
CA ASN A 5 36.94 -51.10 32.28
C ASN A 5 37.72 -50.77 30.97
N MET A 6 39.01 -50.33 30.97
CA MET A 6 39.99 -49.65 31.87
C MET A 6 41.37 -49.62 31.12
N PHE A 7 42.42 -49.00 31.70
CA PHE A 7 43.85 -48.92 31.24
C PHE A 7 44.15 -47.86 30.16
N LEU A 8 45.18 -46.99 30.24
CA LEU A 8 46.64 -47.08 30.56
C LEU A 8 47.49 -47.62 29.38
N ALA A 9 48.75 -47.20 29.11
CA ALA A 9 49.61 -46.10 29.62
C ALA A 9 50.94 -46.04 28.78
N VAL A 10 51.97 -45.31 29.29
CA VAL A 10 53.42 -45.34 28.91
C VAL A 10 53.76 -44.58 27.60
N LEU A 11 54.69 -43.61 27.46
CA LEU A 11 55.93 -43.12 28.14
C LEU A 11 57.27 -43.57 27.51
N ALA A 12 57.88 -42.71 26.67
CA ALA A 12 59.33 -42.49 26.45
C ALA A 12 59.49 -41.22 25.56
N LEU A 13 60.40 -40.24 25.75
CA LEU A 13 61.85 -40.17 26.01
C LEU A 13 62.81 -40.42 24.81
N ALA A 14 62.97 -39.36 24.00
CA ALA A 14 64.25 -38.67 23.69
C ALA A 14 65.35 -39.28 22.77
N THR A 15 66.14 -38.34 22.22
CA THR A 15 67.50 -38.41 21.64
C THR A 15 67.69 -38.42 20.11
N PHE A 16 68.83 -37.83 19.71
CA PHE A 16 69.27 -37.26 18.44
C PHE A 16 69.66 -38.28 17.34
N ALA A 17 69.66 -37.86 16.05
CA ALA A 17 70.89 -37.79 15.22
C ALA A 17 70.70 -37.28 13.75
N SER A 18 71.70 -36.50 13.30
CA SER A 18 72.29 -36.43 11.93
C SER A 18 71.54 -35.93 10.66
N CYS A 19 72.25 -35.03 9.95
CA CYS A 19 72.36 -34.81 8.49
C CYS A 19 72.09 -36.04 7.58
N GLN A 20 71.70 -35.94 6.29
CA GLN A 20 71.57 -34.83 5.30
C GLN A 20 70.63 -35.32 4.12
N LYS A 21 70.40 -34.74 2.91
CA LYS A 21 70.99 -33.66 2.06
C LYS A 21 70.03 -33.31 0.88
N LEU A 22 69.80 -32.01 0.54
CA LEU A 22 69.30 -31.46 -0.77
C LEU A 22 67.89 -31.97 -1.26
N GLU A 23 67.05 -31.34 -2.10
CA GLU A 23 66.89 -30.02 -2.76
C GLU A 23 65.46 -29.98 -3.42
N MET A 24 64.84 -28.90 -3.95
CA MET A 24 65.14 -27.45 -4.05
C MET A 24 63.82 -26.64 -4.30
N LYS A 25 63.65 -25.46 -3.67
CA LYS A 25 62.78 -24.31 -4.07
C LYS A 25 61.22 -24.43 -3.93
N PRO A 26 60.46 -23.29 -3.99
CA PRO A 26 59.39 -23.04 -3.02
C PRO A 26 57.96 -22.95 -3.60
N GLU A 27 56.98 -22.90 -2.69
CA GLU A 27 55.67 -22.29 -2.90
C GLU A 27 55.43 -21.14 -1.91
N GLU A 28 54.66 -20.13 -2.32
CA GLU A 28 54.37 -18.93 -1.52
C GLU A 28 53.27 -19.20 -0.47
N GLY A 29 53.69 -19.76 0.66
CA GLY A 29 52.80 -20.19 1.75
C GLY A 29 52.39 -19.09 2.73
N LYS A 30 51.43 -18.25 2.32
CA LYS A 30 50.56 -17.38 3.16
C LYS A 30 51.23 -16.52 4.25
N GLN A 31 51.14 -15.21 4.08
CA GLN A 31 51.34 -14.24 5.15
C GLN A 31 50.24 -14.41 6.21
N GLU A 32 50.59 -14.91 7.41
CA GLU A 32 49.67 -14.88 8.55
C GLU A 32 49.40 -13.40 8.93
N THR A 33 48.14 -13.00 8.85
CA THR A 33 47.69 -11.70 9.37
C THR A 33 47.79 -11.73 10.89
N ALA A 34 48.74 -10.97 11.45
CA ALA A 34 48.94 -10.89 12.88
C ALA A 34 47.62 -10.51 13.60
N GLU A 35 47.23 -11.31 14.61
CA GLU A 35 46.07 -11.01 15.43
C GLU A 35 46.24 -9.63 16.08
N THR A 36 45.27 -8.73 15.85
CA THR A 36 45.31 -7.36 16.37
C THR A 36 45.08 -7.38 17.88
N VAL A 37 46.15 -7.51 18.67
CA VAL A 37 46.11 -7.59 20.13
C VAL A 37 45.21 -6.48 20.69
N LYS A 38 44.04 -6.85 21.23
CA LYS A 38 43.09 -5.91 21.81
C LYS A 38 43.47 -5.61 23.27
N VAL A 39 43.41 -4.34 23.65
CA VAL A 39 43.76 -3.81 24.97
C VAL A 39 42.52 -3.18 25.62
N PRO A 40 42.22 -3.42 26.90
CA PRO A 40 41.14 -2.72 27.59
C PRO A 40 41.36 -1.21 27.65
N MET A 41 40.28 -0.44 27.46
CA MET A 41 40.30 1.02 27.57
C MET A 41 38.95 1.53 28.09
N THR A 42 38.97 2.71 28.72
CA THR A 42 37.78 3.43 29.17
C THR A 42 37.88 4.87 28.69
N PHE A 43 36.79 5.39 28.13
CA PHE A 43 36.66 6.79 27.74
C PHE A 43 35.60 7.47 28.60
N SER A 44 35.82 8.74 28.94
CA SER A 44 34.74 9.59 29.46
C SER A 44 33.91 10.14 28.29
N ALA A 45 32.59 10.11 28.40
CA ALA A 45 31.68 10.65 27.39
C ALA A 45 30.88 11.83 27.93
N SER A 46 30.61 12.81 27.07
CA SER A 46 29.97 14.09 27.38
C SER A 46 29.45 14.74 26.11
N PHE A 47 28.53 15.70 26.21
CA PHE A 47 28.05 16.48 25.06
C PHE A 47 28.90 17.75 24.86
N GLU A 48 28.99 18.26 23.62
CA GLU A 48 29.94 19.27 23.13
C GLU A 48 30.45 20.32 24.15
N ASP A 49 29.53 20.98 24.87
CA ASP A 49 29.85 22.18 25.67
C ASP A 49 30.09 21.94 27.17
N ASN A 50 29.96 20.71 27.70
CA ASN A 50 29.84 20.40 29.15
C ASN A 50 28.67 21.08 29.92
N VAL A 51 27.89 21.97 29.28
CA VAL A 51 26.73 22.67 29.86
C VAL A 51 25.64 21.67 30.27
N GLN A 52 24.88 21.97 31.34
CA GLN A 52 23.71 21.18 31.71
C GLN A 52 22.58 21.34 30.71
N THR A 53 22.57 20.38 29.79
CA THR A 53 21.48 19.96 28.94
C THR A 53 21.43 18.44 29.14
N LYS A 54 20.27 17.85 29.49
CA LYS A 54 20.04 16.52 30.15
C LYS A 54 18.92 15.59 29.55
N VAL A 55 19.21 14.40 28.98
CA VAL A 55 18.25 13.30 28.61
C VAL A 55 18.25 12.30 29.79
N SER A 56 17.32 12.37 30.72
CA SER A 56 15.90 12.28 30.44
C SER A 56 15.18 13.60 30.57
N ILE A 57 14.09 13.73 29.80
CA ILE A 57 13.14 14.84 29.91
C ILE A 57 12.28 14.58 31.17
N GLY A 58 12.88 14.83 32.34
CA GLY A 58 12.19 14.81 33.63
C GLY A 58 11.47 16.13 33.96
N SER A 59 11.60 17.13 33.08
CA SER A 59 10.98 18.46 33.17
C SER A 59 11.33 19.25 31.91
N ILE A 60 10.35 19.77 31.17
CA ILE A 60 10.58 20.81 30.15
C ILE A 60 10.50 22.16 30.85
N ASP A 61 11.55 22.97 30.77
CA ASP A 61 11.48 24.40 31.07
C ASP A 61 11.23 25.16 29.76
N ILE A 62 10.01 25.67 29.59
CA ILE A 62 9.49 26.14 28.30
C ILE A 62 10.15 27.46 27.86
N ASP A 63 10.58 28.29 28.81
CA ASP A 63 11.05 29.66 28.53
C ASP A 63 12.44 29.72 27.88
N ASN A 64 13.29 28.71 28.09
CA ASN A 64 14.73 28.76 27.74
C ASN A 64 15.18 27.93 26.52
N LYS A 65 14.30 27.10 25.92
CA LYS A 65 14.55 26.33 24.67
C LYS A 65 15.79 25.40 24.67
N THR A 66 16.33 25.05 25.84
CA THR A 66 17.59 24.30 25.97
C THR A 66 17.42 22.79 25.75
N LEU A 67 17.66 22.31 24.53
CA LEU A 67 17.62 20.89 24.15
C LEU A 67 18.60 20.07 25.00
N SER A 68 18.09 19.02 25.64
CA SER A 68 18.58 18.50 26.92
C SER A 68 19.09 17.03 26.77
N LEU A 69 20.41 16.72 26.83
CA LEU A 69 21.04 15.40 26.53
C LEU A 69 21.89 14.71 27.65
N SER A 70 21.77 13.39 27.86
CA SER A 70 22.47 12.60 28.90
C SER A 70 22.39 11.10 28.58
N TRP A 71 23.28 10.31 29.17
CA TRP A 71 23.45 8.89 28.92
C TRP A 71 22.69 8.01 29.91
N LYS A 72 22.41 6.79 29.50
CA LYS A 72 21.84 5.70 30.28
C LYS A 72 22.82 4.55 30.43
N LYS A 73 22.79 3.89 31.60
CA LYS A 73 23.56 2.67 31.80
C LYS A 73 23.15 1.61 30.78
N GLY A 74 24.12 1.07 30.04
CA GLY A 74 23.88 0.15 28.93
C GLY A 74 23.80 0.78 27.55
N ASP A 75 23.87 2.12 27.42
CA ASP A 75 24.12 2.78 26.13
C ASP A 75 25.36 2.20 25.45
N ARG A 76 25.33 2.06 24.12
CA ARG A 76 26.41 1.45 23.33
C ARG A 76 26.97 2.43 22.30
N ILE A 77 28.29 2.50 22.18
CA ILE A 77 28.99 3.28 21.15
C ILE A 77 29.96 2.41 20.34
N ALA A 78 30.07 2.71 19.06
CA ALA A 78 30.99 2.07 18.11
C ALA A 78 32.30 2.89 18.04
N VAL A 79 33.41 2.34 18.53
CA VAL A 79 34.72 3.04 18.61
C VAL A 79 35.68 2.51 17.54
N TYR A 80 35.94 3.35 16.54
CA TYR A 80 36.94 3.16 15.50
C TYR A 80 38.30 3.64 16.01
N ASP A 81 39.35 2.84 15.82
CA ASP A 81 40.68 3.03 16.40
C ASP A 81 41.80 3.20 15.34
N GLY A 82 41.42 3.31 14.06
CA GLY A 82 42.32 3.51 12.93
C GLY A 82 43.12 2.27 12.48
N ILE A 83 42.99 1.14 13.19
CA ILE A 83 43.75 -0.10 12.94
C ILE A 83 42.79 -1.29 12.68
N SER A 84 41.69 -1.34 13.40
CA SER A 84 40.63 -2.34 13.27
C SER A 84 39.76 -2.04 12.05
N PRO A 85 39.49 -3.02 11.15
CA PRO A 85 38.57 -2.82 10.01
C PRO A 85 37.10 -2.71 10.45
N THR A 86 36.78 -3.11 11.68
CA THR A 86 35.47 -3.01 12.33
C THR A 86 35.56 -2.21 13.62
N PRO A 87 34.51 -1.45 14.00
CA PRO A 87 34.50 -0.72 15.27
C PRO A 87 34.49 -1.67 16.46
N ASN A 88 35.08 -1.21 17.56
CA ASN A 88 35.03 -1.90 18.84
C ASN A 88 33.76 -1.47 19.61
N LEU A 89 33.10 -2.41 20.29
CA LEU A 89 31.96 -2.11 21.17
C LEU A 89 32.44 -1.53 22.51
N PHE A 90 31.83 -0.42 22.90
CA PHE A 90 31.96 0.19 24.23
C PHE A 90 30.58 0.43 24.84
N THR A 91 30.45 0.22 26.15
CA THR A 91 29.17 0.30 26.88
C THR A 91 29.24 1.29 28.05
N ALA A 92 28.17 2.06 28.29
CA ALA A 92 28.06 3.00 29.40
C ALA A 92 27.84 2.31 30.75
N ASP A 93 28.71 2.61 31.72
CA ASP A 93 28.70 1.95 33.04
C ASP A 93 27.61 2.50 33.99
N THR A 94 27.14 3.73 33.78
CA THR A 94 26.19 4.48 34.64
C THR A 94 25.24 5.37 33.84
N ASP A 95 24.19 5.89 34.49
CA ASP A 95 23.39 7.03 34.00
C ASP A 95 24.13 8.38 34.23
N GLY A 96 23.89 9.37 33.38
CA GLY A 96 24.25 10.78 33.68
C GLY A 96 24.66 11.64 32.48
N ALA A 97 24.81 12.96 32.71
CA ALA A 97 25.28 13.92 31.69
C ALA A 97 26.75 13.73 31.28
N LYS A 98 27.53 13.03 32.11
CA LYS A 98 28.86 12.54 31.81
C LYS A 98 29.00 11.14 32.42
N VAL A 99 29.48 10.18 31.65
CA VAL A 99 29.61 8.77 32.09
C VAL A 99 30.91 8.17 31.56
N SER A 100 31.34 7.06 32.15
CA SER A 100 32.39 6.20 31.58
C SER A 100 31.78 5.23 30.59
N PHE A 101 32.47 5.05 29.46
CA PHE A 101 32.26 3.98 28.50
C PHE A 101 33.46 3.05 28.51
N SER A 102 33.24 1.75 28.69
CA SER A 102 34.30 0.75 28.83
C SER A 102 34.24 -0.30 27.71
N GLY A 103 35.42 -0.73 27.23
CA GLY A 103 35.56 -1.61 26.06
C GLY A 103 37.02 -1.99 25.78
N THR A 104 37.34 -2.33 24.53
CA THR A 104 38.71 -2.66 24.09
C THR A 104 39.07 -1.97 22.77
N VAL A 105 40.36 -1.74 22.50
CA VAL A 105 40.86 -1.16 21.24
C VAL A 105 42.11 -1.90 20.76
N SER A 106 42.49 -1.71 19.50
CA SER A 106 43.70 -2.31 18.92
C SER A 106 44.99 -1.75 19.55
N GLY A 107 45.94 -2.63 19.88
CA GLY A 107 47.24 -2.25 20.44
C GLY A 107 48.01 -1.30 19.53
N GLY A 108 48.46 -0.17 20.08
CA GLY A 108 49.14 0.89 19.33
C GLY A 108 48.21 1.99 18.79
N ALA A 109 46.88 1.88 18.94
CA ALA A 109 45.96 2.95 18.58
C ALA A 109 46.14 4.18 19.49
N THR A 110 46.22 5.37 18.89
CA THR A 110 46.42 6.67 19.58
C THR A 110 45.29 7.66 19.37
N GLN A 111 44.42 7.42 18.39
CA GLN A 111 43.31 8.27 17.98
C GLN A 111 42.04 7.44 17.85
N PHE A 112 40.91 8.03 18.22
CA PHE A 112 39.63 7.31 18.30
C PHE A 112 38.48 8.18 17.82
N ILE A 113 37.55 7.56 17.09
CA ILE A 113 36.28 8.15 16.68
C ILE A 113 35.17 7.24 17.20
N ALA A 114 34.20 7.81 17.91
CA ALA A 114 33.08 7.08 18.48
C ALA A 114 31.76 7.53 17.86
N VAL A 115 30.92 6.59 17.46
CA VAL A 115 29.56 6.83 16.95
C VAL A 115 28.54 6.30 17.95
N TYR A 116 27.47 7.06 18.19
CA TYR A 116 26.28 6.63 18.93
C TYR A 116 25.04 6.66 18.01
N PRO A 117 24.09 5.73 18.17
CA PRO A 117 24.24 4.47 18.91
C PRO A 117 25.12 3.47 18.14
N TYR A 118 25.58 2.40 18.82
CA TYR A 118 26.41 1.35 18.20
C TYR A 118 25.74 0.71 16.97
N GLU A 119 24.42 0.65 16.97
CA GLU A 119 23.59 0.08 15.91
C GLU A 119 23.62 0.90 14.61
N LEU A 120 23.97 2.19 14.69
CA LEU A 120 24.33 3.02 13.52
C LEU A 120 25.82 2.88 13.14
N SER A 121 26.47 1.73 13.42
CA SER A 121 27.85 1.49 13.02
C SER A 121 28.00 1.61 11.49
N VAL A 122 28.79 2.59 11.08
CA VAL A 122 28.95 3.06 9.70
C VAL A 122 30.29 2.66 9.10
N SER A 123 30.37 2.73 7.78
CA SER A 123 31.67 2.76 7.09
C SER A 123 32.34 4.12 7.34
N MET A 124 33.51 4.11 7.99
CA MET A 124 34.43 5.24 7.96
C MET A 124 34.97 5.37 6.53
N SER A 125 34.57 6.42 5.81
CA SER A 125 35.00 6.64 4.42
C SER A 125 36.44 7.17 4.35
N ASP A 126 36.87 7.92 5.36
CA ASP A 126 38.28 8.21 5.65
C ASP A 126 38.49 8.48 7.14
N PHE A 127 39.35 7.70 7.80
CA PHE A 127 39.68 7.88 9.20
C PHE A 127 40.55 9.13 9.46
N ALA A 128 41.38 9.54 8.50
CA ALA A 128 42.32 10.65 8.68
C ALA A 128 41.63 12.03 8.69
N THR A 129 40.62 12.24 7.83
CA THR A 129 39.73 13.42 7.90
C THR A 129 38.61 13.28 8.93
N GLY A 130 38.44 12.10 9.54
CA GLY A 130 37.32 11.77 10.39
C GLY A 130 35.98 11.81 9.65
N ALA A 131 35.99 11.40 8.38
CA ALA A 131 34.84 11.30 7.51
C ALA A 131 34.10 9.98 7.76
N ALA A 132 32.84 10.08 8.17
CA ALA A 132 31.96 8.93 8.28
C ALA A 132 30.63 9.20 7.58
N GLU A 133 30.03 8.14 7.06
CA GLU A 133 28.60 8.16 6.77
C GLU A 133 27.81 8.18 8.09
N ALA A 134 26.55 8.58 8.01
CA ALA A 134 25.56 8.48 9.07
C ALA A 134 24.17 8.36 8.43
N PHE A 135 23.23 7.82 9.19
CA PHE A 135 21.86 7.57 8.75
C PHE A 135 20.89 8.07 9.82
N ILE A 136 19.91 8.87 9.43
CA ILE A 136 18.71 9.11 10.24
C ILE A 136 17.63 8.21 9.64
N PRO A 137 17.01 7.30 10.39
CA PRO A 137 15.99 6.43 9.84
C PRO A 137 14.73 7.21 9.47
N HIS A 138 14.11 6.80 8.35
CA HIS A 138 12.85 7.37 7.85
C HIS A 138 11.68 7.04 8.77
N GLU A 139 11.67 5.86 9.40
CA GLU A 139 10.72 5.49 10.43
C GLU A 139 11.40 5.51 11.80
N GLN A 140 10.72 6.05 12.81
CA GLN A 140 11.21 6.22 14.18
C GLN A 140 10.16 5.72 15.17
N THR A 141 10.63 5.06 16.22
CA THR A 141 9.81 4.51 17.30
C THR A 141 9.30 5.62 18.20
N ALA A 142 7.98 5.67 18.41
CA ALA A 142 7.37 6.59 19.35
C ALA A 142 7.69 6.19 20.80
N VAL A 143 8.31 7.11 21.56
CA VAL A 143 8.59 6.94 22.99
C VAL A 143 8.03 8.14 23.74
N SER A 144 7.15 7.91 24.73
CA SER A 144 6.64 9.00 25.58
C SER A 144 7.80 9.68 26.33
N GLY A 145 7.80 11.00 26.35
CA GLY A 145 8.83 11.82 27.01
C GLY A 145 10.24 11.68 26.42
N SER A 146 10.39 11.11 25.21
CA SER A 146 11.68 10.84 24.59
C SER A 146 11.60 10.79 23.06
N MET A 147 12.74 10.62 22.42
CA MET A 147 12.87 10.21 21.02
C MET A 147 13.30 8.74 20.92
N ASP A 148 13.27 8.17 19.70
CA ASP A 148 13.85 6.86 19.38
C ASP A 148 15.38 6.86 19.60
N PRO A 149 15.93 6.05 20.52
CA PRO A 149 17.38 5.96 20.72
C PRO A 149 18.15 5.51 19.48
N SER A 150 17.56 4.63 18.65
CA SER A 150 18.18 4.09 17.43
C SER A 150 18.41 5.17 16.36
N ALA A 151 17.58 6.22 16.36
CA ALA A 151 17.70 7.33 15.43
C ALA A 151 18.80 8.32 15.79
N PHE A 152 19.25 8.37 17.06
CA PHE A 152 20.01 9.48 17.65
C PHE A 152 21.49 9.56 17.23
N ALA A 153 21.76 9.67 15.93
CA ALA A 153 23.11 9.75 15.36
C ALA A 153 23.95 10.88 15.97
N MET A 154 25.09 10.52 16.56
CA MET A 154 26.11 11.44 17.09
C MET A 154 27.53 10.91 16.87
N VAL A 155 28.53 11.81 16.84
CA VAL A 155 29.97 11.47 16.85
C VAL A 155 30.71 12.13 18.00
N GLY A 156 31.69 11.43 18.58
CA GLY A 156 32.78 12.03 19.36
C GLY A 156 34.15 11.64 18.77
N SER A 157 35.20 12.40 19.10
CA SER A 157 36.59 12.03 18.82
C SER A 157 37.45 12.22 20.06
N ALA A 158 38.43 11.34 20.28
CA ALA A 158 39.35 11.33 21.42
C ALA A 158 40.76 10.88 21.01
N THR A 159 41.72 11.00 21.93
CA THR A 159 43.08 10.43 21.80
C THR A 159 43.48 9.70 23.08
N THR A 160 44.62 9.00 23.09
CA THR A 160 45.20 8.45 24.32
C THR A 160 45.60 9.53 25.33
N GLU A 161 46.00 10.72 24.87
CA GLU A 161 46.33 11.88 25.72
C GLU A 161 45.08 12.59 26.25
N ALA A 162 43.97 12.54 25.52
CA ALA A 162 42.69 13.12 25.89
C ALA A 162 41.54 12.09 25.72
N PRO A 163 41.38 11.13 26.65
CA PRO A 163 40.36 10.07 26.60
C PRO A 163 38.96 10.59 27.01
N GLN A 164 38.51 11.66 26.36
CA GLN A 164 37.19 12.25 26.51
C GLN A 164 36.50 12.40 25.14
N PHE A 165 35.46 11.61 24.89
CA PHE A 165 34.55 11.86 23.77
C PHE A 165 33.64 13.04 24.12
N ARG A 166 33.63 14.05 23.24
CA ARG A 166 32.63 15.12 23.21
C ARG A 166 31.68 14.85 22.04
N PHE A 167 30.54 14.26 22.35
CA PHE A 167 29.53 13.85 21.40
C PHE A 167 28.78 15.05 20.82
N ARG A 168 28.66 15.03 19.49
CA ARG A 168 28.14 16.09 18.64
C ARG A 168 26.85 15.63 17.97
N PHE A 169 25.79 16.40 18.16
CA PHE A 169 24.46 16.15 17.60
C PHE A 169 24.34 16.76 16.20
N PHE A 170 23.88 16.00 15.19
CA PHE A 170 23.95 16.43 13.78
C PHE A 170 22.72 17.17 13.27
N GLY A 171 21.54 16.87 13.82
CA GLY A 171 20.26 17.38 13.36
C GLY A 171 19.58 18.35 14.33
N SER A 172 18.25 18.33 14.30
CA SER A 172 17.32 19.08 15.16
C SER A 172 16.30 18.10 15.77
N LEU A 173 15.66 18.49 16.88
CA LEU A 173 14.46 17.79 17.36
C LEU A 173 13.20 18.58 17.02
N LEU A 174 12.17 17.86 16.59
CA LEU A 174 10.78 18.30 16.62
C LEU A 174 10.13 17.74 17.90
N SER A 175 9.23 18.48 18.54
CA SER A 175 8.45 17.95 19.67
C SER A 175 6.98 18.35 19.61
N PHE A 176 6.09 17.39 19.87
CA PHE A 176 4.64 17.52 19.70
C PHE A 176 3.88 16.66 20.72
N SER A 177 2.57 16.91 20.85
CA SER A 177 1.61 16.01 21.49
C SER A 177 0.36 15.86 20.60
N VAL A 178 -0.47 14.85 20.89
CA VAL A 178 -1.75 14.62 20.19
C VAL A 178 -2.91 14.59 21.18
N ASP A 179 -4.01 15.26 20.88
CA ASP A 179 -5.28 15.20 21.65
C ASP A 179 -6.22 14.12 21.07
N PHE A 180 -5.67 13.02 20.57
CA PHE A 180 -6.41 11.98 19.86
C PHE A 180 -6.08 10.60 20.42
N ASP A 181 -7.10 9.74 20.48
CA ASP A 181 -7.02 8.39 21.03
C ASP A 181 -6.83 7.31 19.92
N ASP A 182 -6.93 7.70 18.64
CA ASP A 182 -6.91 6.85 17.45
C ASP A 182 -5.71 7.07 16.51
N VAL A 183 -4.84 8.05 16.80
CA VAL A 183 -3.67 8.40 15.95
C VAL A 183 -2.52 7.42 16.17
N ILE A 184 -2.22 6.59 15.16
CA ILE A 184 -1.18 5.55 15.19
C ILE A 184 0.19 6.03 14.67
N ALA A 185 0.21 7.08 13.85
CA ALA A 185 1.44 7.62 13.29
C ALA A 185 1.35 9.13 13.03
N VAL A 186 2.51 9.80 13.02
CA VAL A 186 2.65 11.16 12.49
C VAL A 186 3.81 11.20 11.51
N MET A 187 3.55 11.66 10.29
CA MET A 187 4.55 11.93 9.25
C MET A 187 4.87 13.42 9.21
N PHE A 188 6.14 13.77 9.24
CA PHE A 188 6.64 15.14 9.11
C PHE A 188 7.36 15.31 7.78
N SER A 189 6.93 16.28 6.97
CA SER A 189 7.43 16.49 5.61
C SER A 189 8.01 17.90 5.40
N GLY A 190 8.92 18.02 4.43
CA GLY A 190 9.58 19.28 4.09
C GLY A 190 10.07 19.38 2.64
N SER A 191 10.53 20.57 2.24
CA SER A 191 11.04 20.80 0.87
C SER A 191 12.42 20.18 0.63
N ARG A 192 13.10 19.78 1.70
CA ARG A 192 14.46 19.21 1.73
C ARG A 192 14.47 17.88 2.49
N PRO A 193 15.47 17.00 2.26
CA PRO A 193 15.54 15.74 2.98
C PRO A 193 15.65 15.91 4.50
N MET A 194 14.73 15.29 5.23
CA MET A 194 14.62 15.28 6.69
C MET A 194 15.24 14.00 7.30
N SER A 195 15.33 12.92 6.53
CA SER A 195 15.94 11.65 6.95
C SER A 195 16.76 11.00 5.82
N GLY A 196 17.36 9.83 6.07
CA GLY A 196 18.24 9.10 5.17
C GLY A 196 19.74 9.33 5.42
N HIS A 197 20.56 8.99 4.42
CA HIS A 197 22.02 9.02 4.52
C HIS A 197 22.64 10.43 4.38
N PHE A 198 23.75 10.65 5.09
CA PHE A 198 24.60 11.84 4.96
C PHE A 198 26.05 11.51 5.34
N THR A 199 27.02 12.26 4.81
CA THR A 199 28.41 12.21 5.27
C THR A 199 28.70 13.43 6.13
N TYR A 200 29.40 13.24 7.26
CA TYR A 200 29.93 14.33 8.07
C TYR A 200 31.45 14.20 8.21
N ASN A 201 32.12 15.33 8.45
CA ASN A 201 33.55 15.36 8.75
C ASN A 201 33.80 15.83 10.18
N ASN A 202 34.42 14.98 11.00
CA ASN A 202 34.81 15.28 12.37
C ASN A 202 36.28 14.87 12.62
N PRO A 203 37.26 15.63 12.09
CA PRO A 203 38.68 15.31 12.28
C PRO A 203 39.10 15.32 13.75
N VAL A 204 40.04 14.45 14.09
CA VAL A 204 40.46 14.21 15.48
C VAL A 204 41.01 15.49 16.11
N GLY A 205 40.44 15.89 17.25
CA GLY A 205 40.79 17.13 17.96
C GLY A 205 40.05 18.40 17.50
N ALA A 206 39.17 18.32 16.49
CA ALA A 206 38.45 19.49 15.99
C ALA A 206 37.46 20.09 17.03
N THR A 207 37.36 21.42 17.04
CA THR A 207 36.43 22.17 17.90
C THR A 207 34.97 22.16 17.43
N GLY A 208 34.71 21.74 16.19
CA GLY A 208 33.38 21.45 15.64
C GLY A 208 33.47 20.50 14.44
N PRO A 209 32.35 19.88 14.00
CA PRO A 209 32.30 19.14 12.75
C PRO A 209 32.36 20.15 11.58
N THR A 210 33.22 19.89 10.59
CA THR A 210 33.63 20.92 9.62
C THR A 210 32.70 21.05 8.42
N SER A 211 32.01 19.97 8.04
CA SER A 211 30.95 20.00 7.03
C SER A 211 30.02 18.80 7.12
N ILE A 212 28.82 18.96 6.57
CA ILE A 212 27.93 17.87 6.15
C ILE A 212 27.88 17.94 4.62
N SER A 213 28.23 16.86 3.95
CA SER A 213 28.31 16.81 2.48
C SER A 213 27.42 15.70 1.90
N THR A 214 26.94 15.96 0.69
CA THR A 214 26.07 15.10 -0.14
C THR A 214 24.69 14.77 0.44
N ILE A 215 23.70 14.92 -0.43
CA ILE A 215 22.42 14.22 -0.40
C ILE A 215 22.57 13.12 -1.45
N ASN A 216 22.34 11.86 -1.09
CA ASN A 216 22.28 10.77 -2.06
C ASN A 216 20.82 10.34 -2.30
N GLU A 217 20.60 9.46 -3.27
CA GLU A 217 19.28 8.95 -3.64
C GLU A 217 18.55 8.15 -2.54
N LYS A 218 19.22 7.85 -1.41
CA LYS A 218 18.62 7.26 -0.20
C LYS A 218 18.24 8.32 0.85
N SER A 219 17.86 9.53 0.42
CA SER A 219 17.50 10.64 1.29
C SER A 219 16.03 11.02 1.13
N HIS A 220 15.31 11.04 2.24
CA HIS A 220 13.84 11.15 2.28
C HIS A 220 13.42 12.57 2.70
N LYS A 221 12.41 13.14 2.06
CA LYS A 221 11.83 14.48 2.38
C LYS A 221 10.94 14.47 3.63
N ASP A 222 10.77 13.28 4.18
CA ASP A 222 9.83 12.90 5.20
C ASP A 222 10.55 12.15 6.33
N VAL A 223 9.87 12.05 7.47
CA VAL A 223 10.18 11.16 8.58
C VAL A 223 8.87 10.80 9.29
N ILE A 224 8.77 9.59 9.82
CA ILE A 224 7.52 9.03 10.36
C ILE A 224 7.77 8.52 11.75
N ILE A 225 6.93 8.91 12.72
CA ILE A 225 6.96 8.41 14.09
C ILE A 225 5.68 7.62 14.38
N LYS A 226 5.84 6.38 14.85
CA LYS A 226 4.75 5.44 15.17
C LYS A 226 5.14 4.49 16.31
N ALA A 227 4.17 3.92 17.02
CA ALA A 227 4.46 2.92 18.04
C ALA A 227 5.04 1.64 17.41
N SER A 228 5.97 0.96 18.10
CA SER A 228 6.64 -0.24 17.58
C SER A 228 5.73 -1.47 17.41
N ASP A 229 4.56 -1.45 18.05
CA ASP A 229 3.50 -2.46 17.96
C ASP A 229 2.30 -2.01 17.10
N GLY A 230 2.38 -0.81 16.48
CA GLY A 230 1.31 -0.23 15.69
C GLY A 230 0.13 0.34 16.49
N THR A 231 0.23 0.43 17.82
CA THR A 231 -0.81 1.03 18.66
C THR A 231 -0.88 2.56 18.52
N ALA A 232 -1.98 3.16 19.01
CA ALA A 232 -2.15 4.60 19.04
C ALA A 232 -1.14 5.29 19.96
N LEU A 233 -0.69 6.48 19.55
CA LEU A 233 0.08 7.39 20.40
C LEU A 233 -0.78 7.82 21.60
N GLN A 234 -0.16 7.93 22.77
CA GLN A 234 -0.88 8.25 24.01
C GLN A 234 -1.32 9.71 24.00
N LYS A 235 -2.63 9.93 24.16
CA LYS A 235 -3.26 11.25 24.22
C LYS A 235 -2.59 12.12 25.30
N GLY A 236 -2.18 13.33 24.91
CA GLY A 236 -1.53 14.32 25.77
C GLY A 236 -0.02 14.09 26.00
N GLU A 237 0.53 12.92 25.69
CA GLU A 237 1.96 12.65 25.86
C GLU A 237 2.81 13.43 24.85
N THR A 238 4.02 13.80 25.27
CA THR A 238 4.96 14.53 24.41
C THR A 238 5.95 13.58 23.74
N TYR A 239 6.00 13.63 22.42
CA TYR A 239 6.83 12.81 21.55
C TYR A 239 7.87 13.65 20.80
N TYR A 240 9.00 13.04 20.46
CA TYR A 240 10.14 13.72 19.82
C TYR A 240 10.63 12.98 18.58
N VAL A 241 10.87 13.72 17.50
CA VAL A 241 11.43 13.18 16.24
C VAL A 241 12.77 13.84 15.93
N TYR A 242 13.74 13.05 15.50
CA TYR A 242 15.04 13.55 15.07
C TYR A 242 15.10 13.72 13.57
N VAL A 243 15.50 14.92 13.13
CA VAL A 243 15.49 15.36 11.74
C VAL A 243 16.84 15.95 11.33
N ARG A 244 17.22 15.75 10.07
CA ARG A 244 18.46 16.25 9.48
C ARG A 244 18.50 17.79 9.49
N ASN A 245 19.66 18.33 9.87
CA ASN A 245 19.97 19.76 9.75
C ASN A 245 19.96 20.19 8.27
N THR A 246 19.14 21.18 7.91
CA THR A 246 18.97 21.69 6.55
C THR A 246 19.94 22.82 6.18
N GLY A 247 20.72 23.32 7.15
CA GLY A 247 21.68 24.41 7.01
C GLY A 247 21.14 25.76 7.48
N SER A 248 22.02 26.59 8.07
CA SER A 248 21.64 27.83 8.79
C SER A 248 20.98 28.93 7.93
N SER A 249 21.11 28.88 6.61
CA SER A 249 20.42 29.80 5.68
C SER A 249 19.10 29.26 5.12
N SER A 250 18.78 27.99 5.39
CA SER A 250 17.79 27.23 4.63
C SER A 250 16.54 26.94 5.46
N HIS A 251 15.46 27.58 5.06
CA HIS A 251 14.12 27.48 5.63
C HIS A 251 13.30 26.44 4.85
N SER A 252 12.76 25.43 5.54
CA SER A 252 11.81 24.47 4.93
C SER A 252 10.38 24.84 5.32
N PRO A 253 9.43 25.00 4.39
CA PRO A 253 8.02 24.83 4.74
C PRO A 253 7.85 23.44 5.38
N PHE A 254 6.89 23.33 6.29
CA PHE A 254 6.77 22.19 7.18
C PHE A 254 5.31 21.77 7.28
N GLU A 255 5.06 20.48 7.11
CA GLU A 255 3.76 19.86 7.29
C GLU A 255 3.90 18.67 8.25
N ALA A 256 2.92 18.52 9.14
CA ALA A 256 2.71 17.33 9.95
C ALA A 256 1.40 16.67 9.53
N LYS A 257 1.44 15.44 9.02
CA LYS A 257 0.28 14.61 8.72
C LYS A 257 0.09 13.56 9.83
N LEU A 258 -1.00 13.66 10.58
CA LEU A 258 -1.43 12.66 11.55
C LEU A 258 -2.21 11.57 10.81
N ILE A 259 -2.04 10.31 11.22
CA ILE A 259 -2.69 9.15 10.61
C ILE A 259 -3.37 8.32 11.70
N THR A 260 -4.65 8.00 11.51
CA THR A 260 -5.46 7.20 12.46
C THR A 260 -5.54 5.72 12.09
N SER A 261 -5.98 4.90 13.05
CA SER A 261 -6.20 3.46 12.89
C SER A 261 -7.26 3.08 11.84
N ASP A 262 -8.12 4.01 11.43
CA ASP A 262 -9.12 3.84 10.36
C ASP A 262 -8.73 4.57 9.06
N ALA A 263 -7.43 4.77 8.84
CA ALA A 263 -6.83 5.33 7.62
C ALA A 263 -7.27 6.77 7.27
N ARG A 264 -7.84 7.52 8.23
CA ARG A 264 -8.01 8.97 8.11
C ARG A 264 -6.68 9.69 8.31
N VAL A 265 -6.54 10.83 7.65
CA VAL A 265 -5.32 11.66 7.64
C VAL A 265 -5.71 13.12 7.90
N ALA A 266 -4.95 13.81 8.76
CA ALA A 266 -5.10 15.24 9.00
C ALA A 266 -3.77 15.99 8.91
N ALA A 267 -3.72 17.06 8.12
CA ALA A 267 -2.52 17.86 7.91
C ALA A 267 -2.54 19.16 8.73
N ARG A 268 -1.43 19.48 9.41
CA ARG A 268 -1.14 20.81 9.96
C ARG A 268 0.09 21.39 9.27
N ILE A 269 -0.12 22.45 8.50
CA ILE A 269 0.94 23.19 7.81
C ILE A 269 1.46 24.31 8.73
N GLY A 270 2.77 24.37 8.95
CA GLY A 270 3.42 25.45 9.66
C GLY A 270 3.47 26.72 8.80
N SER A 271 2.80 27.79 9.25
CA SER A 271 2.76 29.09 8.55
C SER A 271 4.13 29.76 8.42
N ASN A 272 5.06 29.43 9.33
CA ASN A 272 6.46 29.85 9.26
C ASN A 272 7.35 28.63 8.96
N PRO A 273 8.16 28.68 7.88
CA PRO A 273 9.19 27.68 7.61
C PRO A 273 10.16 27.45 8.78
N LEU A 274 10.50 26.18 9.04
CA LEU A 274 11.47 25.81 10.07
C LEU A 274 12.92 25.91 9.55
N GLN A 275 13.78 26.52 10.37
CA GLN A 275 15.23 26.50 10.22
C GLN A 275 15.78 25.31 11.04
N LEU A 276 15.83 24.13 10.44
CA LEU A 276 16.35 22.92 11.10
C LEU A 276 17.88 23.01 11.19
N ALA A 277 18.38 23.50 12.34
CA ALA A 277 19.80 23.70 12.62
C ALA A 277 20.32 22.70 13.66
N ARG A 278 21.65 22.53 13.75
CA ARG A 278 22.27 21.70 14.79
C ARG A 278 21.83 22.16 16.18
N LYS A 279 21.43 21.22 17.04
CA LYS A 279 21.14 21.44 18.48
C LYS A 279 19.90 22.32 18.75
N THR A 280 19.00 22.49 17.78
CA THR A 280 17.71 23.18 17.99
C THR A 280 16.59 22.21 18.36
N LEU A 281 15.70 22.67 19.25
CA LEU A 281 14.41 22.06 19.53
C LEU A 281 13.31 22.95 18.93
N HIS A 282 12.40 22.35 18.16
CA HIS A 282 11.25 23.02 17.55
C HIS A 282 9.96 22.49 18.20
N PRO A 283 9.43 23.18 19.23
CA PRO A 283 8.14 22.83 19.80
C PRO A 283 7.01 23.19 18.82
N LEU A 284 6.30 22.16 18.36
CA LEU A 284 5.14 22.27 17.48
C LEU A 284 3.83 22.47 18.27
N GLY A 285 3.88 22.17 19.57
CA GLY A 285 2.70 22.13 20.44
C GLY A 285 1.82 20.91 20.15
N GLU A 286 0.58 21.00 20.62
CA GLU A 286 -0.43 19.95 20.49
C GLU A 286 -1.09 19.98 19.10
N PHE A 287 -1.42 18.79 18.59
CA PHE A 287 -2.37 18.58 17.51
C PHE A 287 -3.74 18.22 18.10
N SER A 288 -4.78 19.01 17.84
CA SER A 288 -6.13 18.80 18.37
C SER A 288 -7.20 19.28 17.39
N ASN A 289 -8.47 18.97 17.67
CA ASN A 289 -9.63 19.36 16.85
C ASN A 289 -9.77 20.89 16.61
N THR A 290 -8.96 21.71 17.30
CA THR A 290 -8.88 23.16 17.09
C THR A 290 -7.93 23.57 15.95
N ASN A 291 -7.04 22.68 15.51
CA ASN A 291 -5.95 23.00 14.58
C ASN A 291 -5.65 21.94 13.49
N VAL A 292 -6.39 20.82 13.47
CA VAL A 292 -6.38 19.81 12.40
C VAL A 292 -7.79 19.32 12.09
N ILE A 293 -8.03 18.86 10.86
CA ILE A 293 -9.27 18.22 10.39
C ILE A 293 -8.90 16.94 9.65
N PHE A 294 -9.55 15.83 9.98
CA PHE A 294 -9.35 14.53 9.34
C PHE A 294 -10.21 14.40 8.07
N GLY A 295 -9.56 14.08 6.95
CA GLY A 295 -10.16 13.46 5.76
C GLY A 295 -9.58 12.07 5.55
N TYR A 296 -9.70 11.49 4.35
CA TYR A 296 -8.95 10.28 3.99
C TYR A 296 -7.83 10.61 2.99
N ASP A 297 -6.71 9.92 3.10
CA ASP A 297 -5.62 9.97 2.11
C ASP A 297 -4.85 8.63 2.12
N ARG A 298 -5.43 7.62 1.44
CA ARG A 298 -4.86 6.27 1.29
C ARG A 298 -3.42 6.32 0.75
N TYR A 299 -3.04 7.32 -0.05
CA TYR A 299 -1.67 7.46 -0.52
C TYR A 299 -0.71 7.84 0.62
N THR A 300 -1.06 8.79 1.48
CA THR A 300 -0.27 9.08 2.69
C THR A 300 -0.18 7.87 3.63
N VAL A 301 -1.29 7.16 3.86
CA VAL A 301 -1.31 5.96 4.72
C VAL A 301 -0.38 4.87 4.16
N TYR A 302 -0.50 4.55 2.88
CA TYR A 302 0.36 3.59 2.19
C TYR A 302 1.84 4.01 2.22
N GLN A 303 2.12 5.30 1.99
CA GLN A 303 3.49 5.83 2.06
C GLN A 303 4.12 5.72 3.46
N ALA A 304 3.31 5.65 4.52
CA ALA A 304 3.74 5.42 5.90
C ALA A 304 4.02 3.95 6.28
N GLY A 305 3.94 3.03 5.30
CA GLY A 305 4.12 1.60 5.55
C GLY A 305 2.97 0.99 6.35
N LEU A 306 1.77 1.57 6.20
CA LEU A 306 0.53 1.14 6.84
C LEU A 306 -0.42 0.54 5.78
N ASP A 307 -1.31 -0.34 6.24
CA ASP A 307 -2.27 -1.06 5.42
C ASP A 307 -3.38 -0.13 4.88
N VAL A 308 -3.73 -0.29 3.61
CA VAL A 308 -4.90 0.34 2.99
C VAL A 308 -5.80 -0.69 2.31
N SER A 309 -7.10 -0.65 2.61
CA SER A 309 -8.11 -1.48 1.95
C SER A 309 -8.48 -0.89 0.59
N ILE A 310 -8.40 -1.70 -0.47
CA ILE A 310 -8.86 -1.36 -1.82
C ILE A 310 -9.59 -2.59 -2.38
N ALA A 311 -10.85 -2.42 -2.80
CA ALA A 311 -11.73 -3.50 -3.25
C ALA A 311 -11.88 -4.73 -2.32
N GLY A 312 -11.51 -4.60 -1.03
CA GLY A 312 -11.48 -5.68 -0.03
C GLY A 312 -10.16 -6.46 0.05
N VAL A 313 -9.07 -5.92 -0.50
CA VAL A 313 -7.69 -6.42 -0.37
C VAL A 313 -6.88 -5.38 0.39
N SER A 314 -6.04 -5.80 1.34
CA SER A 314 -5.09 -4.90 2.02
C SER A 314 -3.81 -4.78 1.20
N TYR A 315 -3.31 -3.54 1.06
CA TYR A 315 -2.04 -3.22 0.41
C TYR A 315 -1.14 -2.45 1.38
N ASN A 316 0.14 -2.78 1.43
CA ASN A 316 1.14 -2.12 2.27
C ASN A 316 2.49 -1.99 1.54
N LYS A 317 3.03 -0.78 1.47
CA LYS A 317 4.30 -0.43 0.82
C LYS A 317 5.50 -1.31 1.21
N ASN A 318 5.51 -1.85 2.42
CA ASN A 318 6.57 -2.75 2.89
C ASN A 318 6.51 -4.16 2.27
N ASN A 319 5.34 -4.56 1.75
CA ASN A 319 5.10 -5.85 1.10
C ASN A 319 4.99 -5.71 -0.42
N ASP A 320 4.21 -4.71 -0.88
CA ASP A 320 3.84 -4.50 -2.29
C ASP A 320 4.76 -3.51 -3.02
N GLY A 321 5.65 -2.82 -2.29
CA GLY A 321 6.64 -1.90 -2.83
C GLY A 321 6.18 -0.44 -2.96
N ALA A 322 6.99 0.39 -3.62
CA ALA A 322 6.60 1.78 -3.91
C ALA A 322 5.42 1.83 -4.90
N PRO A 323 4.47 2.78 -4.77
CA PRO A 323 3.37 2.91 -5.72
C PRO A 323 3.92 3.38 -7.08
N GLU A 324 3.34 2.90 -8.18
CA GLU A 324 3.84 3.20 -9.54
C GLU A 324 3.67 4.70 -9.87
N ALA A 325 2.57 5.31 -9.39
CA ALA A 325 2.36 6.75 -9.45
C ALA A 325 1.32 7.24 -8.42
N THR A 326 1.43 8.53 -8.09
CA THR A 326 0.29 9.36 -7.67
C THR A 326 0.00 10.31 -8.81
N LEU A 327 -1.26 10.48 -9.21
CA LEU A 327 -1.59 11.14 -10.46
C LEU A 327 -2.51 12.35 -10.27
N LEU A 328 -2.01 13.47 -10.76
CA LEU A 328 -2.68 14.76 -10.74
C LEU A 328 -3.61 14.92 -11.95
N ALA A 329 -4.57 15.82 -11.86
CA ALA A 329 -5.41 16.18 -13.00
C ALA A 329 -4.55 16.63 -14.19
N ASN A 330 -4.87 16.15 -15.39
CA ASN A 330 -4.15 16.32 -16.66
C ASN A 330 -2.84 15.51 -16.84
N GLU A 331 -2.42 14.66 -15.90
CA GLU A 331 -1.34 13.70 -16.19
C GLU A 331 -1.84 12.54 -17.05
N GLY A 332 -1.08 12.19 -18.09
CA GLY A 332 -1.41 11.08 -18.98
C GLY A 332 -1.03 9.74 -18.34
N LEU A 333 -2.02 9.04 -17.75
CA LEU A 333 -1.82 7.80 -16.98
C LEU A 333 -0.87 6.80 -17.64
N PHE A 334 -1.05 6.55 -18.95
CA PHE A 334 -0.76 5.24 -19.50
C PHE A 334 0.43 5.17 -20.44
N LYS A 335 1.38 4.31 -20.05
CA LYS A 335 2.51 3.82 -20.83
C LYS A 335 2.33 2.31 -21.08
N THR A 336 3.13 1.74 -21.98
CA THR A 336 3.10 0.30 -22.25
C THR A 336 3.70 -0.48 -21.08
N GLY A 337 2.94 -1.39 -20.47
CA GLY A 337 3.45 -2.33 -19.47
C GLY A 337 3.45 -1.86 -18.02
N MET A 338 2.42 -1.11 -17.60
CA MET A 338 2.20 -0.75 -16.19
C MET A 338 1.95 -1.98 -15.31
N ASN A 339 2.32 -1.87 -14.03
CA ASN A 339 2.18 -2.93 -13.02
C ASN A 339 2.40 -2.34 -11.61
N GLY A 340 1.40 -2.44 -10.74
CA GLY A 340 1.44 -1.99 -9.36
C GLY A 340 0.21 -1.16 -8.94
N LEU A 341 0.34 -0.50 -7.79
CA LEU A 341 -0.69 0.36 -7.20
C LEU A 341 -0.53 1.82 -7.64
N ILE A 342 -1.61 2.41 -8.14
CA ILE A 342 -1.70 3.80 -8.60
C ILE A 342 -2.84 4.49 -7.87
N PHE A 343 -2.52 5.62 -7.23
CA PHE A 343 -3.50 6.49 -6.58
C PHE A 343 -3.80 7.69 -7.47
N ILE A 344 -5.08 7.93 -7.74
CA ILE A 344 -5.58 9.14 -8.41
C ILE A 344 -6.13 10.06 -7.32
N GLU A 345 -5.83 11.35 -7.38
CA GLU A 345 -6.37 12.30 -6.41
C GLU A 345 -7.91 12.39 -6.49
N ALA A 346 -8.56 12.41 -5.33
CA ALA A 346 -10.00 12.57 -5.21
C ALA A 346 -10.50 13.83 -5.93
N SER A 347 -11.63 13.73 -6.63
CA SER A 347 -12.16 14.79 -7.53
C SER A 347 -11.25 15.22 -8.69
N ALA A 348 -10.02 14.70 -8.83
CA ALA A 348 -9.22 14.94 -10.02
C ALA A 348 -9.83 14.24 -11.25
N SER A 349 -9.55 14.78 -12.44
CA SER A 349 -9.93 14.16 -13.70
C SER A 349 -8.68 13.77 -14.48
N VAL A 350 -8.55 12.47 -14.74
CA VAL A 350 -7.45 11.88 -15.51
C VAL A 350 -8.00 11.28 -16.80
N THR A 351 -7.34 11.57 -17.92
CA THR A 351 -7.84 11.20 -19.25
C THR A 351 -6.84 10.34 -20.00
N ASN A 352 -7.26 9.14 -20.42
CA ASN A 352 -6.46 8.32 -21.32
C ASN A 352 -6.45 8.90 -22.75
N THR A 353 -5.27 9.23 -23.24
CA THR A 353 -5.03 9.75 -24.60
C THR A 353 -4.27 8.77 -25.50
N SER A 354 -3.81 7.64 -24.95
CA SER A 354 -3.00 6.61 -25.61
C SER A 354 -3.69 5.23 -25.57
N GLU A 355 -3.18 4.26 -26.34
CA GLU A 355 -3.65 2.87 -26.21
C GLU A 355 -2.84 2.19 -25.10
N THR A 356 -3.48 1.99 -23.96
CA THR A 356 -2.91 1.31 -22.78
C THR A 356 -2.79 -0.18 -23.04
N THR A 357 -1.71 -0.81 -22.56
CA THR A 357 -1.71 -2.27 -22.34
C THR A 357 -1.48 -2.60 -20.86
N ILE A 358 -2.46 -3.24 -20.23
CA ILE A 358 -2.33 -3.89 -18.92
C ILE A 358 -1.74 -5.27 -19.16
N ALA A 359 -0.57 -5.55 -18.57
CA ALA A 359 0.17 -6.80 -18.78
C ALA A 359 0.66 -7.49 -17.49
N GLY A 360 0.45 -6.86 -16.34
CA GLY A 360 0.63 -7.41 -15.00
C GLY A 360 -0.53 -6.94 -14.11
N ASP A 361 -0.36 -7.04 -12.79
CA ASP A 361 -1.38 -6.66 -11.83
C ASP A 361 -1.40 -5.13 -11.63
N VAL A 362 -2.50 -4.48 -11.99
CA VAL A 362 -2.68 -3.01 -11.89
C VAL A 362 -3.87 -2.68 -11.01
N VAL A 363 -3.67 -1.78 -10.05
CA VAL A 363 -4.72 -1.26 -9.17
C VAL A 363 -4.83 0.25 -9.37
N LEU A 364 -5.99 0.71 -9.85
CA LEU A 364 -6.34 2.12 -10.00
C LEU A 364 -7.37 2.48 -8.93
N ALA A 365 -7.03 3.35 -7.97
CA ALA A 365 -7.93 3.73 -6.91
C ALA A 365 -7.98 5.25 -6.71
N SER A 366 -9.12 5.79 -6.26
CA SER A 366 -9.12 7.10 -5.60
C SER A 366 -8.29 7.02 -4.31
N ASN A 367 -7.51 8.07 -4.01
CA ASN A 367 -6.83 8.19 -2.72
C ASN A 367 -7.79 8.45 -1.55
N ASP A 368 -9.04 8.83 -1.83
CA ASP A 368 -10.11 8.98 -0.83
C ASP A 368 -11.23 7.93 -1.10
N PRO A 369 -11.57 7.03 -0.16
CA PRO A 369 -12.71 6.12 -0.29
C PRO A 369 -14.09 6.82 -0.24
N ALA A 370 -14.20 8.00 0.37
CA ALA A 370 -15.44 8.77 0.45
C ALA A 370 -15.66 9.67 -0.78
N HIS A 371 -14.59 10.03 -1.50
CA HIS A 371 -14.66 10.93 -2.66
C HIS A 371 -14.01 10.31 -3.91
N PRO A 372 -14.79 9.95 -4.95
CA PRO A 372 -14.25 9.31 -6.14
C PRO A 372 -13.36 10.23 -6.97
N ALA A 373 -12.43 9.63 -7.72
CA ALA A 373 -11.70 10.30 -8.79
C ALA A 373 -12.38 10.05 -10.15
N THR A 374 -12.23 10.98 -11.11
CA THR A 374 -12.83 10.83 -12.45
C THR A 374 -11.83 10.25 -13.43
N TYR A 375 -12.20 9.12 -14.02
CA TYR A 375 -11.51 8.46 -15.11
C TYR A 375 -12.24 8.75 -16.44
N ALA A 376 -11.50 9.31 -17.41
CA ALA A 376 -11.97 9.54 -18.77
C ALA A 376 -11.03 8.91 -19.81
N TYR A 377 -11.47 8.83 -21.07
CA TYR A 377 -10.66 8.35 -22.18
C TYR A 377 -11.03 9.01 -23.51
N THR A 378 -10.10 9.02 -24.45
CA THR A 378 -10.32 9.55 -25.80
C THR A 378 -10.99 8.49 -26.68
N LEU A 379 -11.80 8.91 -27.67
CA LEU A 379 -12.42 7.97 -28.62
C LEU A 379 -11.35 7.08 -29.29
N GLY A 380 -11.55 5.76 -29.21
CA GLY A 380 -10.61 4.76 -29.74
C GLY A 380 -9.42 4.45 -28.84
N LYS A 381 -9.33 5.03 -27.63
CA LYS A 381 -8.26 4.84 -26.65
C LYS A 381 -8.71 4.02 -25.44
N SER A 382 -9.22 2.83 -25.77
CA SER A 382 -9.63 1.79 -24.82
C SER A 382 -8.45 1.25 -24.00
N LEU A 383 -8.73 0.69 -22.82
CA LEU A 383 -7.77 -0.13 -22.08
C LEU A 383 -7.63 -1.50 -22.76
N LEU A 384 -6.41 -1.90 -23.13
CA LEU A 384 -6.14 -3.20 -23.74
C LEU A 384 -5.61 -4.17 -22.67
N LEU A 385 -6.41 -5.18 -22.35
CA LEU A 385 -6.15 -6.16 -21.30
C LEU A 385 -5.37 -7.34 -21.90
N LYS A 386 -4.14 -7.59 -21.45
CA LYS A 386 -3.30 -8.72 -21.90
C LYS A 386 -3.33 -9.88 -20.92
N SER A 387 -2.81 -9.66 -19.71
CA SER A 387 -2.42 -10.64 -18.69
C SER A 387 -2.36 -9.96 -17.31
N GLY A 388 -2.37 -10.74 -16.21
CA GLY A 388 -2.45 -10.20 -14.85
C GLY A 388 -3.88 -9.81 -14.48
N SER A 389 -4.01 -8.91 -13.50
CA SER A 389 -5.29 -8.37 -13.02
C SER A 389 -5.45 -6.88 -13.26
N LEU A 390 -6.71 -6.41 -13.35
CA LEU A 390 -7.05 -4.99 -13.25
C LEU A 390 -8.08 -4.76 -12.15
N THR A 391 -7.74 -3.96 -11.15
CA THR A 391 -8.67 -3.43 -10.15
C THR A 391 -8.92 -1.95 -10.40
N MET A 392 -10.20 -1.54 -10.36
CA MET A 392 -10.63 -0.13 -10.32
C MET A 392 -11.50 0.07 -9.08
N ASP A 393 -11.14 1.03 -8.22
CA ASP A 393 -11.80 1.27 -6.91
C ASP A 393 -12.17 2.75 -6.71
N ASN A 394 -13.44 3.01 -6.43
CA ASN A 394 -14.01 4.35 -6.20
C ASN A 394 -13.74 5.36 -7.34
N LEU A 395 -14.05 4.98 -8.59
CA LEU A 395 -13.84 5.82 -9.79
C LEU A 395 -15.14 6.13 -10.52
N ILE A 396 -15.36 7.41 -10.85
CA ILE A 396 -16.37 7.82 -11.85
C ILE A 396 -15.81 7.53 -13.23
N VAL A 397 -16.54 6.80 -14.07
CA VAL A 397 -16.13 6.47 -15.45
C VAL A 397 -17.18 7.01 -16.42
N ASP A 398 -16.89 8.11 -17.10
CA ASP A 398 -17.80 8.62 -18.14
C ASP A 398 -17.55 7.94 -19.50
N MET A 399 -18.57 7.23 -19.98
CA MET A 399 -18.57 6.55 -21.28
C MET A 399 -19.29 7.36 -22.38
N SER A 400 -19.57 8.65 -22.18
CA SER A 400 -20.17 9.55 -23.19
C SER A 400 -19.39 9.57 -24.52
N VAL A 401 -18.07 9.38 -24.46
CA VAL A 401 -17.14 9.27 -25.60
C VAL A 401 -17.29 7.98 -26.42
N ALA A 402 -18.06 6.99 -25.95
CA ALA A 402 -18.17 5.68 -26.57
C ALA A 402 -19.15 5.68 -27.76
N THR A 403 -18.65 6.04 -28.95
CA THR A 403 -19.44 6.03 -30.18
C THR A 403 -19.72 4.60 -30.70
N THR A 404 -20.34 4.48 -31.88
CA THR A 404 -20.82 3.21 -32.46
C THR A 404 -19.77 2.10 -32.61
N SER A 405 -18.47 2.44 -32.61
CA SER A 405 -17.35 1.50 -32.69
C SER A 405 -16.46 1.47 -31.43
N GLY A 406 -16.91 2.03 -30.30
CA GLY A 406 -16.13 2.13 -29.07
C GLY A 406 -16.51 1.10 -27.99
N GLN A 407 -15.53 0.77 -27.15
CA GLN A 407 -15.66 0.06 -25.88
C GLN A 407 -14.70 0.70 -24.86
N PHE A 408 -14.95 0.58 -23.57
CA PHE A 408 -14.00 1.08 -22.56
C PHE A 408 -12.77 0.15 -22.46
N MET A 409 -12.97 -1.16 -22.31
CA MET A 409 -11.91 -2.16 -22.23
C MET A 409 -11.99 -3.21 -23.34
N SER A 410 -10.86 -3.80 -23.73
CA SER A 410 -10.80 -4.82 -24.78
C SER A 410 -9.62 -5.79 -24.60
N LYS A 411 -9.71 -7.02 -25.13
CA LYS A 411 -8.60 -7.98 -25.12
C LYS A 411 -7.48 -7.52 -26.08
N LYS A 412 -6.22 -7.64 -25.64
CA LYS A 412 -5.02 -7.17 -26.36
C LYS A 412 -4.41 -8.17 -27.36
N ASP A 413 -4.61 -9.47 -27.14
CA ASP A 413 -4.09 -10.62 -27.92
C ASP A 413 -4.69 -11.96 -27.42
N ASN A 414 -4.39 -13.10 -28.07
CA ASN A 414 -4.87 -14.44 -27.70
C ASN A 414 -3.87 -15.24 -26.84
N ASP A 415 -2.81 -14.62 -26.29
CA ASP A 415 -1.69 -15.36 -25.69
C ASP A 415 -2.10 -16.01 -24.36
N SER A 416 -2.67 -15.22 -23.47
CA SER A 416 -3.16 -15.58 -22.13
C SER A 416 -4.57 -15.05 -21.90
N ASN A 417 -5.26 -15.50 -20.85
CA ASN A 417 -6.40 -14.78 -20.31
C ASN A 417 -5.92 -13.55 -19.52
N LEU A 418 -6.87 -12.71 -19.09
CA LEU A 418 -6.69 -11.83 -17.92
C LEU A 418 -7.19 -12.59 -16.69
N ASP A 419 -6.44 -12.56 -15.59
CA ASP A 419 -6.69 -13.40 -14.42
C ASP A 419 -7.87 -12.84 -13.61
N SER A 420 -7.93 -11.52 -13.43
CA SER A 420 -9.14 -10.86 -12.90
C SER A 420 -9.39 -9.44 -13.41
N LEU A 421 -10.67 -9.07 -13.42
CA LEU A 421 -11.15 -7.69 -13.57
C LEU A 421 -12.06 -7.38 -12.39
N VAL A 422 -11.64 -6.45 -11.53
CA VAL A 422 -12.38 -6.01 -10.34
C VAL A 422 -12.81 -4.56 -10.54
N LEU A 423 -14.12 -4.31 -10.49
CA LEU A 423 -14.72 -2.98 -10.47
C LEU A 423 -15.43 -2.83 -9.12
N ASN A 424 -14.98 -1.92 -8.27
CA ASN A 424 -15.50 -1.76 -6.91
C ASN A 424 -15.87 -0.30 -6.62
N GLN A 425 -17.12 -0.05 -6.21
CA GLN A 425 -17.65 1.28 -5.89
C GLN A 425 -17.49 2.33 -7.02
N CYS A 426 -17.42 1.89 -8.28
CA CYS A 426 -17.30 2.77 -9.44
C CYS A 426 -18.66 3.26 -9.93
N ASP A 427 -18.71 4.49 -10.46
CA ASP A 427 -19.92 5.10 -11.01
C ASP A 427 -19.78 5.30 -12.52
N PHE A 428 -20.34 4.37 -13.30
CA PHE A 428 -20.28 4.36 -14.75
C PHE A 428 -21.41 5.20 -15.35
N LYS A 429 -21.06 6.34 -15.96
CA LYS A 429 -22.01 7.26 -16.63
C LYS A 429 -22.12 6.98 -18.12
N ASN A 430 -23.30 7.29 -18.68
CA ASN A 430 -23.57 7.31 -20.12
C ASN A 430 -23.26 5.99 -20.87
N VAL A 431 -23.49 4.85 -20.22
CA VAL A 431 -23.09 3.51 -20.71
C VAL A 431 -23.99 3.04 -21.86
N SER A 432 -23.65 3.48 -23.07
CA SER A 432 -24.30 3.13 -24.34
C SER A 432 -23.51 2.09 -25.16
N ARG A 433 -22.39 1.61 -24.62
CA ARG A 433 -21.45 0.65 -25.23
C ARG A 433 -20.84 -0.27 -24.17
N TYR A 434 -20.11 -1.28 -24.62
CA TYR A 434 -19.46 -2.28 -23.78
C TYR A 434 -18.45 -1.66 -22.80
N ILE A 435 -18.58 -2.01 -21.52
CA ILE A 435 -17.50 -1.83 -20.53
C ILE A 435 -16.32 -2.73 -20.95
N TYR A 436 -16.60 -3.98 -21.36
CA TYR A 436 -15.62 -4.88 -21.96
C TYR A 436 -16.17 -5.60 -23.19
N SER A 437 -15.41 -5.59 -24.29
CA SER A 437 -15.58 -6.51 -25.41
C SER A 437 -14.23 -6.93 -25.97
N PRO A 438 -13.96 -8.23 -26.22
CA PRO A 438 -12.75 -8.67 -26.89
C PRO A 438 -12.68 -8.08 -28.32
N ASN A 439 -11.47 -7.75 -28.75
CA ASN A 439 -11.19 -7.29 -30.12
C ASN A 439 -11.54 -8.41 -31.12
N SER A 440 -12.04 -8.07 -32.31
CA SER A 440 -12.43 -9.06 -33.33
C SER A 440 -11.32 -10.01 -33.81
N SER A 441 -10.05 -9.68 -33.53
CA SER A 441 -8.88 -10.54 -33.76
C SER A 441 -8.56 -11.49 -32.59
N PHE A 442 -9.03 -11.16 -31.38
CA PHE A 442 -8.54 -11.73 -30.11
C PHE A 442 -9.69 -12.35 -29.31
N LEU A 443 -10.18 -13.48 -29.82
CA LEU A 443 -11.49 -14.06 -29.49
C LEU A 443 -11.44 -15.31 -28.59
N GLN A 444 -10.27 -15.92 -28.41
CA GLN A 444 -10.15 -17.25 -27.79
C GLN A 444 -9.64 -17.19 -26.34
N LYS A 445 -9.47 -15.97 -25.81
CA LYS A 445 -9.05 -15.68 -24.44
C LYS A 445 -9.94 -14.57 -23.87
N GLY A 446 -10.20 -14.65 -22.57
CA GLY A 446 -11.17 -13.80 -21.89
C GLY A 446 -10.63 -13.15 -20.64
N VAL A 447 -11.51 -13.01 -19.65
CA VAL A 447 -11.20 -12.64 -18.27
C VAL A 447 -11.71 -13.77 -17.40
N GLU A 448 -10.82 -14.44 -16.66
CA GLU A 448 -11.19 -15.62 -15.89
C GLU A 448 -12.15 -15.28 -14.76
N LYS A 449 -11.93 -14.16 -14.07
CA LYS A 449 -12.79 -13.67 -12.98
C LYS A 449 -13.20 -12.21 -13.16
N ILE A 450 -14.50 -11.96 -13.28
CA ILE A 450 -15.08 -10.61 -13.29
C ILE A 450 -15.81 -10.40 -11.96
N LYS A 451 -15.33 -9.45 -11.13
CA LYS A 451 -15.99 -9.01 -9.89
C LYS A 451 -16.46 -7.56 -10.06
N ILE A 452 -17.75 -7.31 -9.85
CA ILE A 452 -18.37 -5.99 -9.93
C ILE A 452 -19.17 -5.80 -8.64
N ASN A 453 -18.72 -4.89 -7.76
CA ASN A 453 -19.28 -4.73 -6.43
C ASN A 453 -19.52 -3.28 -6.03
N GLY A 454 -20.71 -2.94 -5.52
CA GLY A 454 -21.02 -1.59 -5.05
C GLY A 454 -21.13 -0.52 -6.15
N CYS A 455 -21.10 -0.91 -7.43
CA CYS A 455 -21.03 0.01 -8.55
C CYS A 455 -22.40 0.58 -8.93
N ARG A 456 -22.42 1.81 -9.44
CA ARG A 456 -23.56 2.45 -10.10
C ARG A 456 -23.33 2.42 -11.62
N ILE A 457 -24.35 2.07 -12.40
CA ILE A 457 -24.22 1.90 -13.87
C ILE A 457 -25.44 2.51 -14.58
N ALA A 458 -25.23 3.68 -15.17
CA ALA A 458 -26.26 4.46 -15.87
C ALA A 458 -26.32 4.08 -17.36
N THR A 459 -27.37 3.39 -17.79
CA THR A 459 -27.54 2.94 -19.19
C THR A 459 -28.63 3.77 -19.91
N PRO A 460 -28.28 4.76 -20.75
CA PRO A 460 -29.25 5.58 -21.47
C PRO A 460 -29.85 4.89 -22.72
N ALA A 461 -29.30 3.74 -23.13
CA ALA A 461 -29.73 2.99 -24.30
C ALA A 461 -29.48 1.49 -24.10
N ALA A 462 -30.15 0.65 -24.90
CA ALA A 462 -29.98 -0.80 -24.85
C ALA A 462 -28.52 -1.19 -25.11
N VAL A 463 -27.91 -1.94 -24.18
CA VAL A 463 -26.46 -2.16 -24.13
C VAL A 463 -26.12 -3.55 -23.61
N GLN A 464 -24.93 -4.02 -23.97
CA GLN A 464 -24.30 -5.21 -23.38
C GLN A 464 -23.06 -4.73 -22.63
N LEU A 465 -22.99 -4.90 -21.31
CA LEU A 465 -21.89 -4.37 -20.50
C LEU A 465 -20.60 -5.19 -20.75
N PHE A 466 -20.73 -6.52 -20.69
CA PHE A 466 -19.65 -7.48 -20.97
C PHE A 466 -20.08 -8.41 -22.12
N LEU A 467 -19.31 -8.41 -23.21
CA LEU A 467 -19.60 -9.19 -24.42
C LEU A 467 -18.59 -10.33 -24.63
N VAL A 468 -19.07 -11.52 -24.94
CA VAL A 468 -18.33 -12.57 -25.66
C VAL A 468 -18.75 -12.56 -27.13
N ASN A 469 -17.74 -12.42 -28.01
CA ASN A 469 -17.92 -12.19 -29.44
C ASN A 469 -18.64 -13.35 -30.16
N SER A 470 -19.40 -13.04 -31.21
CA SER A 470 -20.18 -14.03 -31.97
C SER A 470 -19.35 -15.07 -32.71
N LYS A 471 -18.05 -14.82 -32.89
CA LYS A 471 -17.09 -15.74 -33.53
C LYS A 471 -16.19 -16.50 -32.54
N ALA A 472 -16.39 -16.36 -31.23
CA ALA A 472 -15.69 -17.20 -30.25
C ALA A 472 -16.08 -18.68 -30.42
N THR A 473 -15.12 -19.59 -30.27
CA THR A 473 -15.35 -21.04 -30.33
C THR A 473 -15.17 -21.73 -28.96
N THR A 474 -14.70 -21.00 -27.95
CA THR A 474 -14.59 -21.46 -26.56
C THR A 474 -14.98 -20.37 -25.57
N LEU A 475 -15.46 -20.79 -24.40
CA LEU A 475 -15.68 -19.99 -23.20
C LEU A 475 -14.65 -20.28 -22.10
N ALA A 476 -13.69 -21.18 -22.31
CA ALA A 476 -12.69 -21.60 -21.31
C ALA A 476 -11.69 -20.51 -20.87
N GLY A 477 -11.85 -19.27 -21.35
CA GLY A 477 -11.19 -18.07 -20.85
C GLY A 477 -12.05 -17.19 -19.94
N TYR A 478 -13.22 -17.67 -19.53
CA TYR A 478 -14.14 -17.03 -18.59
C TYR A 478 -14.60 -18.08 -17.59
N HIS A 479 -14.58 -17.77 -16.29
CA HIS A 479 -15.02 -18.67 -15.22
C HIS A 479 -16.03 -17.98 -14.30
N ASP A 480 -15.58 -17.06 -13.45
CA ASP A 480 -16.41 -16.43 -12.42
C ASP A 480 -17.01 -15.08 -12.89
N PHE A 481 -18.33 -14.92 -12.78
CA PHE A 481 -18.99 -13.62 -12.85
C PHE A 481 -19.71 -13.29 -11.53
N ILE A 482 -19.12 -12.39 -10.75
CA ILE A 482 -19.61 -11.94 -9.45
C ILE A 482 -20.13 -10.51 -9.58
N PHE A 483 -21.42 -10.32 -9.32
CA PHE A 483 -22.14 -9.05 -9.45
C PHE A 483 -22.92 -8.80 -8.17
N THR A 484 -22.39 -8.00 -7.25
CA THR A 484 -22.95 -7.82 -5.90
C THR A 484 -23.15 -6.37 -5.49
N ASN A 485 -24.24 -6.05 -4.79
CA ASN A 485 -24.48 -4.70 -4.23
C ASN A 485 -24.49 -3.56 -5.30
N ASN A 486 -24.84 -3.83 -6.56
CA ASN A 486 -24.79 -2.83 -7.63
C ASN A 486 -26.16 -2.19 -7.94
N VAL A 487 -26.16 -0.95 -8.41
CA VAL A 487 -27.32 -0.28 -9.02
C VAL A 487 -27.11 -0.18 -10.53
N VAL A 488 -27.96 -0.82 -11.33
CA VAL A 488 -27.98 -0.65 -12.80
C VAL A 488 -29.29 0.00 -13.19
N TYR A 489 -29.25 1.12 -13.92
CA TYR A 489 -30.44 1.93 -14.12
C TYR A 489 -30.60 2.56 -15.50
N GLY A 490 -31.85 2.57 -15.98
CA GLY A 490 -32.29 3.34 -17.14
C GLY A 490 -32.42 4.82 -16.77
N THR A 491 -31.74 5.70 -17.51
CA THR A 491 -31.74 7.15 -17.27
C THR A 491 -32.96 7.87 -17.90
N GLY A 492 -34.02 7.14 -18.20
CA GLY A 492 -35.22 7.64 -18.86
C GLY A 492 -36.49 6.88 -18.42
N GLU A 493 -37.64 7.32 -18.93
CA GLU A 493 -38.96 6.82 -18.51
C GLU A 493 -39.25 5.38 -18.98
N THR A 494 -38.66 4.94 -20.09
CA THR A 494 -38.87 3.60 -20.66
C THR A 494 -37.78 2.59 -20.27
N ALA A 495 -38.18 1.35 -20.03
CA ALA A 495 -37.27 0.29 -19.60
C ALA A 495 -36.21 -0.04 -20.65
N VAL A 496 -34.94 -0.08 -20.22
CA VAL A 496 -33.77 -0.28 -21.08
C VAL A 496 -33.39 -1.75 -21.14
N GLN A 497 -33.14 -2.26 -22.36
CA GLN A 497 -32.65 -3.62 -22.58
C GLN A 497 -31.13 -3.72 -22.34
N THR A 498 -30.75 -3.80 -21.06
CA THR A 498 -29.36 -3.98 -20.63
C THR A 498 -29.05 -5.45 -20.37
N GLN A 499 -27.92 -5.94 -20.88
CA GLN A 499 -27.37 -7.27 -20.60
C GLN A 499 -26.06 -7.09 -19.84
N LEU A 500 -25.95 -7.68 -18.65
CA LEU A 500 -24.77 -7.57 -17.79
C LEU A 500 -23.62 -8.37 -18.42
N PHE A 501 -23.89 -9.62 -18.79
CA PHE A 501 -22.98 -10.47 -19.54
C PHE A 501 -23.72 -11.14 -20.68
N SER A 502 -23.13 -11.18 -21.87
CA SER A 502 -23.77 -11.73 -23.06
C SER A 502 -22.76 -12.47 -23.93
N THR A 503 -23.04 -13.75 -24.25
CA THR A 503 -22.45 -14.39 -25.43
C THR A 503 -23.40 -14.32 -26.62
N SER A 504 -22.83 -13.84 -27.72
CA SER A 504 -23.43 -13.89 -29.06
C SER A 504 -22.92 -15.07 -29.89
N ALA A 505 -22.04 -15.91 -29.31
CA ALA A 505 -21.42 -17.04 -29.99
C ALA A 505 -22.40 -18.20 -30.22
N THR A 506 -22.43 -18.70 -31.46
CA THR A 506 -23.17 -19.91 -31.86
C THR A 506 -22.25 -21.11 -32.11
N GLY A 507 -20.97 -20.86 -32.40
CA GLY A 507 -19.95 -21.87 -32.75
C GLY A 507 -19.13 -22.41 -31.58
N ILE A 508 -19.64 -22.35 -30.34
CA ILE A 508 -18.93 -22.89 -29.17
C ILE A 508 -18.81 -24.41 -29.28
N THR A 509 -17.58 -24.93 -29.13
CA THR A 509 -17.25 -26.35 -29.23
C THR A 509 -16.85 -27.00 -27.90
N ASP A 510 -16.96 -26.27 -26.79
CA ASP A 510 -16.57 -26.78 -25.46
C ASP A 510 -17.40 -27.99 -25.03
N THR A 511 -16.74 -28.90 -24.32
CA THR A 511 -17.35 -30.10 -23.72
C THR A 511 -17.58 -29.97 -22.21
N SER A 512 -17.04 -28.91 -21.58
CA SER A 512 -17.28 -28.56 -20.18
C SER A 512 -17.45 -27.05 -20.03
N PHE A 513 -18.28 -26.66 -19.07
CA PHE A 513 -18.67 -25.26 -18.85
C PHE A 513 -18.43 -24.90 -17.38
N PRO A 514 -17.18 -24.62 -16.96
CA PRO A 514 -16.83 -24.34 -15.55
C PRO A 514 -17.36 -22.99 -15.04
N GLN A 515 -18.16 -22.27 -15.83
CA GLN A 515 -18.60 -20.92 -15.51
C GLN A 515 -19.51 -20.88 -14.28
N THR A 516 -19.24 -19.93 -13.38
CA THR A 516 -20.05 -19.64 -12.20
C THR A 516 -20.66 -18.25 -12.32
N VAL A 517 -21.90 -18.08 -11.87
CA VAL A 517 -22.53 -16.76 -11.75
C VAL A 517 -23.04 -16.52 -10.34
N ARG A 518 -22.68 -15.37 -9.77
CA ARG A 518 -23.16 -14.89 -8.48
C ARG A 518 -23.78 -13.50 -8.66
N MET A 519 -25.08 -13.37 -8.38
CA MET A 519 -25.83 -12.12 -8.46
C MET A 519 -26.59 -11.91 -7.17
N ASP A 520 -25.97 -11.24 -6.19
CA ASP A 520 -26.63 -11.00 -4.88
C ASP A 520 -26.80 -9.50 -4.60
N ASN A 521 -27.90 -9.13 -3.94
CA ASN A 521 -28.12 -7.77 -3.42
C ASN A 521 -28.07 -6.65 -4.49
N ASN A 522 -28.55 -6.85 -5.72
CA ASN A 522 -28.52 -5.79 -6.76
C ASN A 522 -29.88 -5.11 -6.94
N LEU A 523 -29.86 -3.86 -7.41
CA LEU A 523 -31.04 -3.10 -7.86
C LEU A 523 -30.95 -2.85 -9.37
N PHE A 524 -31.99 -3.25 -10.09
CA PHE A 524 -32.15 -3.05 -11.52
C PHE A 524 -33.32 -2.10 -11.79
N TYR A 525 -33.07 -0.79 -11.88
CA TYR A 525 -34.11 0.23 -12.01
C TYR A 525 -34.40 0.61 -13.46
N ASN A 526 -35.62 0.36 -13.91
CA ASN A 526 -36.05 0.54 -15.30
C ASN A 526 -35.15 -0.20 -16.30
N ILE A 527 -34.74 -1.41 -15.92
CA ILE A 527 -33.99 -2.35 -16.76
C ILE A 527 -34.88 -3.58 -16.95
N ALA A 528 -35.02 -4.05 -18.19
CA ALA A 528 -35.74 -5.29 -18.51
C ALA A 528 -35.04 -6.02 -19.66
N SER A 529 -34.71 -7.31 -19.50
CA SER A 529 -33.84 -7.99 -20.47
C SER A 529 -34.21 -9.44 -20.75
N ALA A 530 -34.03 -9.87 -22.00
CA ALA A 530 -34.24 -11.26 -22.45
C ALA A 530 -33.05 -12.19 -22.09
N GLY A 531 -32.46 -11.97 -20.90
CA GLY A 531 -31.21 -12.54 -20.40
C GLY A 531 -30.28 -11.45 -19.85
N TYR A 532 -30.36 -11.10 -18.55
CA TYR A 532 -29.39 -10.20 -17.89
C TYR A 532 -28.00 -10.85 -17.88
N TYR A 533 -27.94 -12.12 -17.49
CA TYR A 533 -26.84 -13.03 -17.76
C TYR A 533 -27.23 -13.95 -18.91
N ARG A 534 -26.51 -13.87 -20.02
CA ARG A 534 -26.73 -14.71 -21.20
C ARG A 534 -25.42 -15.38 -21.61
N ILE A 535 -25.36 -16.71 -21.50
CA ILE A 535 -24.17 -17.49 -21.84
C ILE A 535 -24.56 -18.76 -22.63
N TYR A 536 -23.60 -19.64 -22.95
CA TYR A 536 -23.88 -20.87 -23.67
C TYR A 536 -24.45 -21.93 -22.73
N ASP A 537 -23.68 -22.31 -21.70
CA ASP A 537 -24.06 -23.10 -20.52
C ASP A 537 -23.20 -22.65 -19.29
N ILE A 538 -23.45 -23.20 -18.09
CA ILE A 538 -22.75 -22.90 -16.81
C ILE A 538 -22.66 -24.12 -15.89
N ALA A 539 -21.71 -24.11 -14.95
CA ALA A 539 -21.63 -25.05 -13.84
C ALA A 539 -22.50 -24.62 -12.63
N SER A 540 -22.58 -23.32 -12.32
CA SER A 540 -23.36 -22.88 -11.16
C SER A 540 -23.95 -21.47 -11.24
N ALA A 541 -25.07 -21.28 -10.53
CA ALA A 541 -25.75 -19.99 -10.39
C ALA A 541 -26.30 -19.74 -8.97
N ASN A 542 -25.83 -18.68 -8.32
CA ASN A 542 -26.40 -18.15 -7.08
C ASN A 542 -26.97 -16.77 -7.35
N ILE A 543 -28.29 -16.59 -7.15
CA ILE A 543 -28.99 -15.34 -7.49
C ILE A 543 -29.93 -14.97 -6.34
N ASN A 544 -29.56 -14.05 -5.45
CA ASN A 544 -30.32 -13.81 -4.21
C ASN A 544 -30.56 -12.32 -3.90
N ASN A 545 -31.64 -12.03 -3.17
CA ASN A 545 -31.89 -10.71 -2.58
C ASN A 545 -31.92 -9.55 -3.59
N ASN A 546 -32.18 -9.80 -4.89
CA ASN A 546 -32.16 -8.75 -5.91
C ASN A 546 -33.54 -8.10 -6.05
N ILE A 547 -33.55 -6.81 -6.38
CA ILE A 547 -34.76 -6.03 -6.72
C ILE A 547 -34.72 -5.68 -8.21
N PHE A 548 -35.74 -6.10 -8.94
CA PHE A 548 -35.95 -5.78 -10.34
C PHE A 548 -37.16 -4.86 -10.50
N TRP A 549 -36.99 -3.71 -11.13
CA TRP A 549 -38.03 -2.69 -11.28
C TRP A 549 -38.11 -2.28 -12.74
N ALA A 550 -39.31 -2.22 -13.30
CA ALA A 550 -39.57 -1.62 -14.61
C ALA A 550 -40.86 -0.78 -14.58
N ALA A 551 -40.98 0.19 -15.48
CA ALA A 551 -42.23 0.89 -15.70
C ALA A 551 -43.34 -0.09 -16.16
N ASP A 552 -44.59 0.21 -15.83
CA ASP A 552 -45.75 -0.62 -16.22
C ASP A 552 -45.90 -0.80 -17.73
N ASN A 553 -46.49 -1.93 -18.12
CA ASN A 553 -46.64 -2.38 -19.51
C ASN A 553 -45.30 -2.48 -20.28
N THR A 554 -44.18 -2.74 -19.58
CA THR A 554 -42.85 -2.84 -20.21
C THR A 554 -42.82 -3.95 -21.27
N ASN A 555 -42.39 -3.61 -22.48
CA ASN A 555 -42.38 -4.52 -23.63
C ASN A 555 -40.98 -4.70 -24.23
N ILE A 556 -40.37 -5.85 -23.98
CA ILE A 556 -39.11 -6.28 -24.60
C ILE A 556 -39.32 -7.38 -25.67
N GLY A 557 -40.54 -7.49 -26.21
CA GLY A 557 -40.98 -8.52 -27.16
C GLY A 557 -41.07 -9.95 -26.59
N SER A 558 -40.46 -10.21 -25.44
CA SER A 558 -40.22 -11.53 -24.85
C SER A 558 -40.37 -11.51 -23.32
N ASN A 559 -40.27 -12.67 -22.67
CA ASN A 559 -40.22 -12.74 -21.21
C ASN A 559 -38.90 -12.15 -20.71
N VAL A 560 -38.96 -11.45 -19.58
CA VAL A 560 -37.76 -10.99 -18.88
C VAL A 560 -37.12 -12.20 -18.22
N LYS A 561 -35.83 -12.43 -18.46
CA LYS A 561 -35.05 -13.57 -17.97
C LYS A 561 -33.80 -13.07 -17.28
N ILE A 562 -33.61 -13.40 -16.01
CA ILE A 562 -32.40 -13.03 -15.27
C ILE A 562 -31.22 -13.86 -15.79
N LEU A 563 -31.34 -15.19 -15.76
CA LEU A 563 -30.40 -16.14 -16.34
C LEU A 563 -30.98 -16.80 -17.60
N ARG A 564 -30.25 -16.75 -18.72
CA ARG A 564 -30.57 -17.43 -19.97
C ARG A 564 -29.38 -18.20 -20.52
N LEU A 565 -29.60 -19.46 -20.87
CA LEU A 565 -28.63 -20.25 -21.63
C LEU A 565 -28.99 -20.30 -23.11
N ASN A 566 -27.98 -20.30 -23.99
CA ASN A 566 -28.18 -20.46 -25.43
C ASN A 566 -28.30 -21.93 -25.84
N LYS A 567 -27.73 -22.86 -25.08
CA LYS A 567 -27.86 -24.30 -25.27
C LYS A 567 -27.75 -25.04 -23.93
N PRO A 568 -28.85 -25.54 -23.36
CA PRO A 568 -28.79 -26.54 -22.30
C PRO A 568 -28.06 -27.79 -22.81
N THR A 569 -27.16 -28.40 -22.02
CA THR A 569 -26.83 -29.81 -22.25
C THR A 569 -28.08 -30.68 -22.16
N SER A 570 -28.14 -31.71 -22.99
CA SER A 570 -29.27 -32.63 -23.08
C SER A 570 -29.43 -33.47 -21.83
N GLU A 571 -30.62 -33.42 -21.24
CA GLU A 571 -31.18 -34.34 -20.24
C GLU A 571 -30.32 -34.59 -18.98
N ASN A 572 -30.75 -33.95 -17.88
CA ASN A 572 -30.36 -34.25 -16.49
C ASN A 572 -28.89 -33.91 -16.08
N PRO A 573 -28.59 -32.63 -15.75
CA PRO A 573 -27.24 -32.21 -15.36
C PRO A 573 -26.93 -32.58 -13.91
N ALA A 574 -26.21 -33.69 -13.69
CA ALA A 574 -25.70 -34.06 -12.37
C ALA A 574 -24.74 -33.02 -11.76
N ASP A 575 -24.13 -32.17 -12.61
CA ASP A 575 -23.07 -31.24 -12.23
C ASP A 575 -23.55 -29.78 -12.03
N PHE A 576 -24.81 -29.46 -12.35
CA PHE A 576 -25.32 -28.09 -12.13
C PHE A 576 -25.68 -27.85 -10.65
N THR A 577 -25.12 -26.80 -10.06
CA THR A 577 -25.44 -26.39 -8.69
C THR A 577 -25.95 -24.96 -8.64
N GLY A 578 -26.99 -24.68 -7.87
CA GLY A 578 -27.48 -23.32 -7.77
C GLY A 578 -28.59 -23.11 -6.76
N ALA A 579 -28.79 -21.84 -6.41
CA ALA A 579 -29.82 -21.39 -5.50
C ALA A 579 -30.33 -20.00 -5.92
N SER A 580 -31.64 -19.78 -5.78
CA SER A 580 -32.21 -18.44 -5.86
C SER A 580 -33.26 -18.24 -4.77
N SER A 581 -33.16 -17.11 -4.08
CA SER A 581 -34.04 -16.73 -2.96
C SER A 581 -34.25 -15.21 -2.89
N HIS A 582 -35.40 -14.77 -2.40
CA HIS A 582 -35.70 -13.35 -2.15
C HIS A 582 -35.43 -12.41 -3.33
N ASN A 583 -35.70 -12.86 -4.57
CA ASN A 583 -35.62 -12.02 -5.75
C ASN A 583 -37.00 -11.43 -6.03
N TYR A 584 -37.12 -10.12 -5.91
CA TYR A 584 -38.39 -9.41 -6.04
C TYR A 584 -38.45 -8.67 -7.37
N CYS A 585 -39.61 -8.68 -8.04
CA CYS A 585 -39.85 -7.87 -9.22
C CYS A 585 -41.11 -7.01 -9.10
N TYR A 586 -41.02 -5.75 -9.52
CA TYR A 586 -42.13 -4.80 -9.59
C TYR A 586 -42.29 -4.26 -11.02
N GLY A 587 -43.51 -3.82 -11.35
CA GLY A 587 -43.90 -3.35 -12.67
C GLY A 587 -44.46 -4.45 -13.56
N THR A 588 -45.61 -4.15 -14.19
CA THR A 588 -46.25 -5.03 -15.17
C THR A 588 -45.47 -5.08 -16.48
N LEU A 589 -45.51 -6.23 -17.14
CA LEU A 589 -45.00 -6.41 -18.49
C LEU A 589 -46.16 -6.48 -19.49
N ALA A 590 -45.85 -6.29 -20.77
CA ALA A 590 -46.82 -6.40 -21.85
C ALA A 590 -47.55 -7.77 -21.88
N GLU A 591 -48.71 -7.82 -22.52
CA GLU A 591 -49.61 -8.98 -22.50
C GLU A 591 -48.90 -10.30 -22.88
N GLY A 592 -49.15 -11.34 -22.07
CA GLY A 592 -48.56 -12.67 -22.23
C GLY A 592 -47.06 -12.74 -21.93
N LYS A 593 -46.43 -11.67 -21.42
CA LYS A 593 -45.05 -11.69 -20.93
C LYS A 593 -45.02 -11.82 -19.41
N LYS A 594 -43.90 -12.35 -18.88
CA LYS A 594 -43.64 -12.40 -17.44
C LYS A 594 -42.16 -12.27 -17.12
N TRP A 595 -41.88 -11.86 -15.88
CA TRP A 595 -40.56 -12.02 -15.28
C TRP A 595 -40.27 -13.50 -15.01
N THR A 596 -39.00 -13.89 -15.11
CA THR A 596 -38.52 -15.24 -14.78
C THR A 596 -37.06 -15.21 -14.31
N ILE A 597 -36.71 -16.04 -13.32
CA ILE A 597 -35.30 -16.30 -12.99
C ILE A 597 -34.60 -16.97 -14.17
N SER A 598 -35.19 -18.03 -14.74
CA SER A 598 -34.60 -18.74 -15.87
C SER A 598 -35.59 -19.57 -16.68
N ASP A 599 -35.16 -19.99 -17.88
CA ASP A 599 -35.81 -21.02 -18.69
C ASP A 599 -35.46 -22.46 -18.25
N LEU A 600 -34.46 -22.64 -17.38
CA LEU A 600 -33.92 -23.93 -16.94
C LEU A 600 -34.75 -24.66 -15.87
N LYS A 601 -36.09 -24.63 -15.97
CA LYS A 601 -36.99 -25.17 -14.92
C LYS A 601 -36.82 -26.67 -14.65
N ASP A 602 -36.21 -27.40 -15.58
CA ASP A 602 -35.95 -28.85 -15.50
C ASP A 602 -34.49 -29.21 -15.10
N ARG A 603 -33.63 -28.22 -14.78
CA ARG A 603 -32.19 -28.44 -14.49
C ARG A 603 -31.74 -28.17 -13.04
N GLY A 604 -32.55 -27.55 -12.18
CA GLY A 604 -32.12 -27.26 -10.81
C GLY A 604 -33.13 -26.50 -9.95
N PRO A 605 -32.84 -26.33 -8.63
CA PRO A 605 -33.78 -25.81 -7.63
C PRO A 605 -33.87 -24.27 -7.62
N LEU A 606 -33.80 -23.64 -8.79
CA LEU A 606 -33.92 -22.19 -8.92
C LEU A 606 -35.39 -21.76 -8.78
N SER A 607 -35.74 -21.26 -7.61
CA SER A 607 -37.01 -20.56 -7.36
C SER A 607 -37.19 -19.40 -8.35
N ASP A 608 -38.41 -19.19 -8.81
CA ASP A 608 -38.74 -18.03 -9.66
C ASP A 608 -38.75 -16.71 -8.85
N VAL A 609 -38.88 -15.58 -9.52
CA VAL A 609 -39.03 -14.27 -8.84
C VAL A 609 -40.40 -14.15 -8.16
N THR A 610 -40.43 -13.35 -7.08
CA THR A 610 -41.66 -12.92 -6.41
C THR A 610 -42.12 -11.57 -7.00
N THR A 611 -43.25 -11.55 -7.69
CA THR A 611 -43.88 -10.29 -8.11
C THR A 611 -44.46 -9.56 -6.91
N LEU A 612 -44.28 -8.24 -6.86
CA LEU A 612 -44.82 -7.37 -5.82
C LEU A 612 -46.04 -6.57 -6.35
N ASP A 613 -47.07 -6.46 -5.50
CA ASP A 613 -48.24 -5.60 -5.75
C ASP A 613 -48.00 -4.13 -5.35
N THR A 614 -46.90 -3.85 -4.65
CA THR A 614 -46.49 -2.51 -4.18
C THR A 614 -45.05 -2.21 -4.59
N ASP A 615 -44.76 -0.95 -4.86
CA ASP A 615 -43.40 -0.53 -5.24
C ASP A 615 -42.43 -0.68 -4.05
N PRO A 616 -41.32 -1.45 -4.18
CA PRO A 616 -40.32 -1.54 -3.12
C PRO A 616 -39.46 -0.26 -2.99
N ILE A 617 -39.60 0.72 -3.88
CA ILE A 617 -38.79 1.93 -3.95
C ILE A 617 -39.62 3.16 -3.55
N VAL A 618 -39.17 3.88 -2.53
CA VAL A 618 -39.79 5.12 -2.04
C VAL A 618 -39.35 6.33 -2.88
N SER A 619 -38.11 6.33 -3.35
CA SER A 619 -37.56 7.36 -4.22
C SER A 619 -36.37 6.84 -5.04
N PHE A 620 -36.21 7.34 -6.27
CA PHE A 620 -35.09 7.04 -7.15
C PHE A 620 -34.63 8.29 -7.91
N ASN A 621 -33.33 8.53 -8.00
CA ASN A 621 -32.72 9.62 -8.74
C ASN A 621 -32.09 9.08 -10.05
N GLN A 622 -32.77 9.32 -11.17
CA GLN A 622 -32.34 8.83 -12.50
C GLN A 622 -31.06 9.47 -13.07
N ILE A 623 -30.45 10.42 -12.35
CA ILE A 623 -29.16 11.05 -12.71
C ILE A 623 -28.01 10.39 -11.93
N THR A 624 -28.17 10.24 -10.61
CA THR A 624 -27.10 9.75 -9.70
C THR A 624 -27.15 8.25 -9.42
N GLY A 625 -28.30 7.59 -9.64
CA GLY A 625 -28.54 6.20 -9.25
C GLY A 625 -28.83 6.03 -7.75
N GLU A 626 -29.06 7.13 -7.02
CA GLU A 626 -29.44 7.10 -5.60
C GLU A 626 -30.89 6.66 -5.43
N PHE A 627 -31.15 5.90 -4.38
CA PHE A 627 -32.45 5.28 -4.13
C PHE A 627 -32.76 5.22 -2.64
N THR A 628 -34.02 4.99 -2.30
CA THR A 628 -34.45 4.62 -0.95
C THR A 628 -35.50 3.54 -1.06
N LEU A 629 -35.29 2.41 -0.37
CA LEU A 629 -36.23 1.30 -0.34
C LEU A 629 -37.26 1.49 0.78
N ALA A 630 -38.45 0.91 0.60
CA ALA A 630 -39.43 0.79 1.66
C ALA A 630 -38.92 -0.17 2.77
N GLU A 631 -39.41 0.01 4.00
CA GLU A 631 -38.86 -0.62 5.21
C GLU A 631 -38.71 -2.15 5.07
N ASP A 632 -39.75 -2.81 4.57
CA ASP A 632 -39.82 -4.27 4.38
C ASP A 632 -38.79 -4.83 3.37
N TYR A 633 -38.15 -3.95 2.58
CA TYR A 633 -37.20 -4.34 1.53
C TYR A 633 -35.76 -3.88 1.76
N LYS A 634 -35.45 -3.17 2.86
CA LYS A 634 -34.09 -2.64 3.12
C LYS A 634 -32.99 -3.70 3.18
N THR A 635 -33.31 -4.93 3.56
CA THR A 635 -32.40 -6.08 3.62
C THR A 635 -32.18 -6.77 2.26
N TYR A 636 -32.82 -6.27 1.20
CA TYR A 636 -32.65 -6.69 -0.19
C TYR A 636 -32.16 -5.51 -1.04
N GLY A 637 -31.73 -5.78 -2.27
CA GLY A 637 -31.01 -4.79 -3.07
C GLY A 637 -29.68 -4.37 -2.42
N PRO A 638 -29.03 -3.31 -2.94
CA PRO A 638 -27.68 -2.94 -2.53
C PRO A 638 -27.59 -2.55 -1.06
N GLN A 639 -26.72 -3.26 -0.34
CA GLN A 639 -26.44 -3.02 1.06
C GLN A 639 -25.27 -2.03 1.19
N GLU A 640 -25.20 -1.29 2.30
CA GLU A 640 -24.07 -0.41 2.61
C GLU A 640 -22.75 -1.20 2.57
N GLN A 641 -21.71 -0.60 1.98
CA GLN A 641 -20.38 -1.19 1.88
C GLN A 641 -19.45 -0.53 2.92
N PRO A 642 -18.54 -1.28 3.57
CA PRO A 642 -17.45 -0.67 4.33
C PRO A 642 -16.50 0.07 3.37
N MET A 643 -16.03 1.25 3.79
CA MET A 643 -15.12 2.14 3.05
C MET A 643 -13.66 1.69 3.12
#